data_AF-A0A8C1APA5-F1
#
_entry.id   AF-A0A8C1APA5-F1
#
_cell.length_a   1.000
_cell.length_b   1.000
_cell.length_c   1.000
_cell.angle_alpha   90.00
_cell.angle_beta   90.00
_cell.angle_gamma   90.00
#
_symmetry.space_group_name_H-M   'P 1'
#
loop_
_entity.id
_entity.type
_entity.pdbx_description
1 polymer ?
#
loop_
_entity_poly.entity_id
_entity_poly.type
_entity_poly.pdbx_seq_one_letter_code
_entity_poly.pdbx_strand_id
1 'polypeptide(L)'
;MWYFCDIIGHIWQSPFILFYLFAFWITPAFLHPQCLDFKPPFQPQQELQFCQMYKYFGCCDYARDQELMAKYYRIMDNFDYYGYSNCASYVQDLLCQECSPYAAHLFDAEDPSTPLRTIPGLCPDYCSQFHSKCRSFLSLLSDDPRLPELKHDQHRLCQYLELDDPDYCYPHLLSNERLTKNLGRTTADSEGCLQLCLEEVANGLRNPLAMVHANDGTHRFFIAEQVGLVWVYLPDRSKLEKPFLNITKAVLTSPWEDMNVVDHGSERIILEIDEPASNHNGGQLLFADDGYLYIFTGDGGMAGDPFGKFGNSQNKSALLGKVLRIDVNDNERGPLYRIPPDNPFVDEPSARPEVFAYGVRNMWRCSVDRGDPITKEGKGRIFCGDVGQNKYEEVDIVEKGRNYGWRAKEGFSCYDKKLCANSSLDDVLPIYAYPHKMGKSVTGGYVYRGCENPNLNGMYIFGDFMSGRLMSLKENRNSRNWEYNEICMGVGLTCSFPGLINNYYPYIISFAEDEAGELYFMSTEIPSAESPTGVVYKIVDPSRRAPPGKCHYEPLSVRVRSSLIQFKPKETLIGVHVPTKHPRLSNTEEPPDAGSKDRLQELLDSLREQDEQITPTPFPPTTPKPLRTSRQRKGRRRKGKHKKGAVRLVGDEEGRRDRGRVEVYVNGEWGTICDDLWNTKNAIVVCRQLGFHHALKAAKHAEFGEGTSLKIILDDVQCEGTEETLLDCQHAGIGVHNCAHYEDAGVICGNSVSGLE
;
A
#
# COMPACT_ATOMS: atom_id res chain seq x y z
N MET A 1 73.54 2.74 39.75
CA MET A 1 74.55 1.66 39.68
C MET A 1 73.97 0.44 40.39
N TRP A 2 74.39 -0.77 40.01
CA TRP A 2 73.77 -2.08 40.32
C TRP A 2 72.60 -2.47 39.38
N TYR A 3 72.54 -3.78 39.08
CA TYR A 3 71.78 -4.47 38.02
C TYR A 3 70.48 -5.10 38.57
N PHE A 4 69.43 -5.27 37.75
CA PHE A 4 69.06 -6.56 37.10
C PHE A 4 67.73 -6.49 36.31
N CYS A 5 67.57 -7.44 35.36
CA CYS A 5 66.37 -7.97 34.68
C CYS A 5 65.00 -7.25 34.68
N ASP A 6 64.45 -7.12 33.45
CA ASP A 6 63.13 -7.61 32.98
C ASP A 6 61.80 -7.02 33.54
N ILE A 7 60.68 -6.95 32.79
CA ILE A 7 60.40 -7.06 31.34
C ILE A 7 59.13 -6.24 31.02
N ILE A 8 58.98 -5.83 29.75
CA ILE A 8 57.79 -5.33 29.03
C ILE A 8 56.44 -5.27 29.82
N GLY A 9 55.87 -4.07 29.98
CA GLY A 9 54.47 -3.91 30.39
C GLY A 9 53.96 -2.46 30.45
N HIS A 10 52.81 -2.20 29.82
CA HIS A 10 51.98 -0.97 29.89
C HIS A 10 52.59 0.40 29.50
N ILE A 11 52.06 1.00 28.43
CA ILE A 11 51.42 2.34 28.34
C ILE A 11 51.02 2.55 26.87
N TRP A 12 49.82 2.08 26.48
CA TRP A 12 49.16 2.40 25.20
C TRP A 12 47.64 2.34 25.39
N GLN A 13 47.07 3.40 25.99
CA GLN A 13 45.62 3.65 26.03
C GLN A 13 45.33 5.13 25.78
N SER A 14 45.05 5.49 24.52
CA SER A 14 44.36 6.73 24.16
C SER A 14 43.72 6.55 22.76
N PRO A 15 42.39 6.41 22.65
CA PRO A 15 41.73 6.01 21.39
C PRO A 15 41.45 7.16 20.41
N PHE A 16 42.13 8.31 20.55
CA PHE A 16 41.74 9.56 19.86
C PHE A 16 42.46 9.85 18.53
N ILE A 17 43.42 9.03 18.09
CA ILE A 17 44.24 9.30 16.88
C ILE A 17 44.19 8.12 15.88
N LEU A 18 43.02 7.51 15.72
CA LEU A 18 42.80 6.45 14.71
C LEU A 18 41.51 6.61 13.88
N PHE A 19 40.78 7.72 14.06
CA PHE A 19 39.51 7.98 13.36
C PHE A 19 39.65 8.66 11.98
N TYR A 20 40.87 9.04 11.58
CA TYR A 20 41.12 9.90 10.40
C TYR A 20 41.73 9.20 9.17
N LEU A 21 41.89 7.87 9.18
CA LEU A 21 42.56 7.12 8.10
C LEU A 21 41.75 5.96 7.49
N PHE A 22 40.48 5.79 7.85
CA PHE A 22 39.56 4.79 7.27
C PHE A 22 38.30 5.43 6.63
N ALA A 23 38.44 6.65 6.13
CA ALA A 23 37.36 7.43 5.51
C ALA A 23 37.40 7.43 3.97
N PHE A 24 37.76 6.30 3.35
CA PHE A 24 37.69 6.08 1.90
C PHE A 24 37.28 4.63 1.60
N TRP A 25 36.62 4.40 0.46
CA TRP A 25 36.13 3.10 -0.02
C TRP A 25 34.98 2.46 0.79
N ILE A 26 33.95 3.26 1.08
CA ILE A 26 32.57 2.76 0.98
C ILE A 26 32.04 3.28 -0.36
N THR A 27 31.74 2.40 -1.31
CA THR A 27 30.93 2.78 -2.48
C THR A 27 29.52 3.11 -1.99
N PRO A 28 28.95 4.27 -2.32
CA PRO A 28 27.60 4.60 -1.88
C PRO A 28 26.63 3.58 -2.49
N ALA A 29 25.78 2.97 -1.66
CA ALA A 29 24.54 2.41 -2.16
C ALA A 29 23.79 3.57 -2.81
N PHE A 30 23.46 3.46 -4.11
CA PHE A 30 22.98 4.59 -4.89
C PHE A 30 21.66 5.14 -4.30
N LEU A 31 21.73 6.31 -3.65
CA LEU A 31 20.54 7.09 -3.35
C LEU A 31 19.87 7.46 -4.67
N HIS A 32 18.56 7.21 -4.72
CA HIS A 32 17.74 7.42 -5.91
C HIS A 32 17.47 8.92 -6.14
N PRO A 33 17.00 9.35 -7.33
CA PRO A 33 16.81 10.76 -7.67
C PRO A 33 15.98 11.60 -6.69
N GLN A 34 16.30 12.89 -6.59
CA GLN A 34 15.72 13.82 -5.60
C GLN A 34 14.35 14.38 -6.05
N CYS A 35 13.39 13.51 -6.29
CA CYS A 35 12.04 13.91 -6.72
C CYS A 35 10.89 13.18 -6.01
N LEU A 36 11.23 12.14 -5.24
CA LEU A 36 10.28 11.17 -4.69
C LEU A 36 9.49 11.81 -3.55
N ASP A 37 10.21 12.38 -2.58
CA ASP A 37 9.68 13.03 -1.39
C ASP A 37 9.18 14.47 -1.63
N PHE A 38 9.37 15.00 -2.84
CA PHE A 38 9.05 16.40 -3.13
C PHE A 38 7.53 16.59 -3.19
N LYS A 39 7.03 17.68 -2.58
CA LYS A 39 5.60 17.96 -2.42
C LYS A 39 5.25 19.34 -3.00
N PRO A 40 3.95 19.65 -3.22
CA PRO A 40 3.55 20.95 -3.76
C PRO A 40 3.97 22.12 -2.84
N PRO A 41 4.38 23.28 -3.39
CA PRO A 41 4.45 23.62 -4.81
C PRO A 41 5.64 22.96 -5.52
N PHE A 42 5.40 22.41 -6.71
CA PHE A 42 6.42 21.74 -7.51
C PHE A 42 7.34 22.74 -8.24
N GLN A 43 8.09 23.52 -7.48
CA GLN A 43 9.07 24.46 -8.00
C GLN A 43 10.29 24.50 -7.06
N PRO A 44 11.53 24.50 -7.58
CA PRO A 44 12.72 24.70 -6.77
C PRO A 44 12.66 26.02 -5.98
N GLN A 45 13.05 26.00 -4.69
CA GLN A 45 13.06 27.20 -3.85
C GLN A 45 14.10 28.25 -4.28
N GLN A 46 15.08 27.84 -5.09
CA GLN A 46 16.14 28.67 -5.67
C GLN A 46 16.34 28.25 -7.14
N GLU A 47 16.74 29.17 -8.02
CA GLU A 47 16.91 28.84 -9.45
C GLU A 47 18.07 27.85 -9.66
N LEU A 48 17.78 26.74 -10.36
CA LEU A 48 18.75 25.71 -10.70
C LEU A 48 19.75 26.25 -11.72
N GLN A 49 21.05 25.98 -11.53
CA GLN A 49 22.12 26.49 -12.39
C GLN A 49 22.48 25.51 -13.51
N PHE A 50 22.45 24.21 -13.22
CA PHE A 50 22.83 23.16 -14.17
C PHE A 50 21.58 22.55 -14.85
N CYS A 51 20.57 22.17 -14.08
CA CYS A 51 19.33 21.56 -14.59
C CYS A 51 18.24 22.59 -14.88
N GLN A 52 18.60 23.64 -15.63
CA GLN A 52 17.75 24.80 -15.93
C GLN A 52 16.42 24.45 -16.63
N MET A 53 16.33 23.30 -17.32
CA MET A 53 15.07 22.81 -17.90
C MET A 53 13.96 22.60 -16.85
N TYR A 54 14.35 22.32 -15.60
CA TYR A 54 13.44 22.03 -14.49
C TYR A 54 13.19 23.21 -13.55
N LYS A 55 13.65 24.43 -13.87
CA LYS A 55 13.57 25.59 -12.95
C LYS A 55 12.16 26.07 -12.59
N TYR A 56 11.12 25.69 -13.35
CA TYR A 56 9.73 26.10 -13.11
C TYR A 56 8.83 24.97 -12.57
N PHE A 57 9.21 23.71 -12.76
CA PHE A 57 8.37 22.54 -12.43
C PHE A 57 9.14 21.35 -11.80
N GLY A 58 10.43 21.57 -11.47
CA GLY A 58 11.35 20.56 -10.95
C GLY A 58 11.27 20.32 -9.46
N CYS A 59 11.98 19.28 -9.02
CA CYS A 59 12.03 18.84 -7.63
C CYS A 59 13.45 18.85 -7.01
N CYS A 60 14.51 19.10 -7.78
CA CYS A 60 15.84 19.31 -7.20
C CYS A 60 15.90 20.59 -6.35
N ASP A 61 16.70 20.55 -5.29
CA ASP A 61 17.23 21.75 -4.64
C ASP A 61 18.59 22.18 -5.25
N TYR A 62 19.15 23.29 -4.73
CA TYR A 62 20.43 23.81 -5.17
C TYR A 62 21.60 22.84 -4.90
N ALA A 63 21.60 22.11 -3.78
CA ALA A 63 22.68 21.19 -3.46
C ALA A 63 22.71 20.01 -4.45
N ARG A 64 21.56 19.42 -4.79
CA ARG A 64 21.51 18.34 -5.79
C ARG A 64 21.87 18.82 -7.20
N ASP A 65 21.47 20.02 -7.58
CA ASP A 65 21.88 20.64 -8.86
C ASP A 65 23.41 20.73 -8.96
N GLN A 66 24.10 21.12 -7.88
CA GLN A 66 25.56 21.13 -7.82
C GLN A 66 26.18 19.71 -7.80
N GLU A 67 25.55 18.72 -7.14
CA GLU A 67 26.01 17.32 -7.21
C GLU A 67 25.93 16.74 -8.63
N LEU A 68 24.82 17.01 -9.35
CA LEU A 68 24.63 16.58 -10.73
C LEU A 68 25.62 17.28 -11.67
N MET A 69 25.87 18.58 -11.47
CA MET A 69 26.92 19.32 -12.18
C MET A 69 28.31 18.72 -11.91
N ALA A 70 28.61 18.34 -10.66
CA ALA A 70 29.88 17.70 -10.31
C ALA A 70 29.98 16.25 -10.85
N LYS A 71 28.86 15.53 -11.00
CA LYS A 71 28.78 14.22 -11.68
C LYS A 71 29.03 14.39 -13.19
N TYR A 72 28.41 15.39 -13.81
CA TYR A 72 28.60 15.75 -15.22
C TYR A 72 30.06 16.03 -15.58
N TYR A 73 30.75 16.93 -14.88
CA TYR A 73 32.13 17.27 -15.22
C TYR A 73 33.08 16.07 -15.09
N ARG A 74 32.94 15.24 -14.04
CA ARG A 74 33.70 13.98 -13.88
C ARG A 74 33.48 12.98 -15.02
N ILE A 75 32.31 13.00 -15.66
CA ILE A 75 32.05 12.19 -16.85
C ILE A 75 32.74 12.82 -18.05
N MET A 76 32.58 14.14 -18.26
CA MET A 76 33.21 14.92 -19.35
C MET A 76 34.75 14.88 -19.36
N ASP A 77 35.41 14.69 -18.21
CA ASP A 77 36.87 14.48 -18.13
C ASP A 77 37.38 13.28 -18.96
N ASN A 78 36.50 12.35 -19.35
CA ASN A 78 36.80 11.19 -20.19
C ASN A 78 36.55 11.42 -21.69
N PHE A 79 36.12 12.62 -22.09
CA PHE A 79 35.68 12.93 -23.45
C PHE A 79 36.73 13.75 -24.18
N ASP A 80 37.01 13.38 -25.43
CA ASP A 80 37.77 14.24 -26.34
C ASP A 80 36.87 15.34 -26.92
N TYR A 81 37.45 16.24 -27.72
CA TYR A 81 36.70 17.33 -28.37
C TYR A 81 35.51 16.80 -29.20
N TYR A 82 35.67 15.68 -29.92
CA TYR A 82 34.60 15.10 -30.71
C TYR A 82 33.51 14.47 -29.83
N GLY A 83 33.86 13.70 -28.81
CA GLY A 83 32.92 13.18 -27.83
C GLY A 83 32.10 14.28 -27.16
N TYR A 84 32.76 15.33 -26.66
CA TYR A 84 32.10 16.48 -26.03
C TYR A 84 31.11 17.14 -27.00
N SER A 85 31.55 17.47 -28.22
CA SER A 85 30.72 18.15 -29.22
C SER A 85 29.49 17.36 -29.67
N ASN A 86 29.52 16.02 -29.60
CA ASN A 86 28.40 15.16 -30.00
C ASN A 86 27.48 14.77 -28.84
N CYS A 87 28.02 14.61 -27.63
CA CYS A 87 27.35 13.88 -26.54
C CYS A 87 27.14 14.69 -25.26
N ALA A 88 27.85 15.80 -25.03
CA ALA A 88 27.79 16.56 -23.78
C ALA A 88 26.36 16.99 -23.39
N SER A 89 25.54 17.44 -24.34
CA SER A 89 24.14 17.80 -24.07
C SER A 89 23.30 16.62 -23.59
N TYR A 90 23.45 15.45 -24.21
CA TYR A 90 22.73 14.23 -23.81
C TYR A 90 23.14 13.78 -22.40
N VAL A 91 24.41 13.91 -22.02
CA VAL A 91 24.84 13.59 -20.64
C VAL A 91 24.21 14.56 -19.64
N GLN A 92 24.15 15.86 -19.94
CA GLN A 92 23.44 16.83 -19.09
C GLN A 92 21.94 16.51 -18.99
N ASP A 93 21.29 16.27 -20.13
CA ASP A 93 19.86 15.92 -20.20
C ASP A 93 19.54 14.69 -19.33
N LEU A 94 20.27 13.58 -19.50
CA LEU A 94 20.03 12.33 -18.77
C LEU A 94 20.25 12.50 -17.25
N LEU A 95 21.29 13.21 -16.84
CA LEU A 95 21.54 13.51 -15.43
C LEU A 95 20.46 14.42 -14.84
N CYS A 96 19.96 15.38 -15.61
CA CYS A 96 18.93 16.30 -15.14
C CYS A 96 17.53 15.65 -15.05
N GLN A 97 17.32 14.45 -15.60
CA GLN A 97 16.10 13.68 -15.30
C GLN A 97 16.01 13.29 -13.82
N GLU A 98 17.14 13.29 -13.10
CA GLU A 98 17.14 13.15 -11.64
C GLU A 98 16.47 14.33 -10.89
N CYS A 99 16.09 15.40 -11.60
CA CYS A 99 15.32 16.56 -11.10
C CYS A 99 13.86 16.61 -11.60
N SER A 100 13.44 15.64 -12.41
CA SER A 100 12.10 15.59 -13.01
C SER A 100 11.01 15.29 -11.97
N PRO A 101 9.87 16.00 -11.94
CA PRO A 101 8.74 15.60 -11.11
C PRO A 101 8.22 14.18 -11.41
N TYR A 102 8.57 13.62 -12.58
CA TYR A 102 8.23 12.27 -13.02
C TYR A 102 9.40 11.28 -12.94
N ALA A 103 10.46 11.58 -12.17
CA ALA A 103 11.62 10.69 -12.02
C ALA A 103 11.23 9.29 -11.48
N ALA A 104 10.18 9.19 -10.67
CA ALA A 104 9.64 7.91 -10.20
C ALA A 104 9.31 6.95 -11.36
N HIS A 105 8.60 7.48 -12.36
CA HIS A 105 8.15 6.75 -13.55
C HIS A 105 9.30 6.60 -14.56
N LEU A 106 10.09 7.65 -14.79
CA LEU A 106 11.25 7.61 -15.69
C LEU A 106 12.31 6.56 -15.33
N PHE A 107 12.40 6.16 -14.05
CA PHE A 107 13.41 5.20 -13.59
C PHE A 107 12.82 3.84 -13.14
N ASP A 108 11.61 3.49 -13.61
CA ASP A 108 10.85 2.28 -13.26
C ASP A 108 10.82 1.99 -11.75
N ALA A 109 10.53 3.01 -10.95
CA ALA A 109 10.64 2.93 -9.50
C ALA A 109 9.28 2.92 -8.78
N GLU A 110 8.17 3.16 -9.48
CA GLU A 110 6.81 3.17 -8.91
C GLU A 110 6.32 1.81 -8.36
N ASP A 111 7.08 0.73 -8.56
CA ASP A 111 6.82 -0.61 -8.05
C ASP A 111 8.11 -1.17 -7.41
N PRO A 112 8.10 -1.66 -6.14
CA PRO A 112 9.29 -2.15 -5.46
C PRO A 112 9.74 -3.55 -5.93
N SER A 113 8.92 -4.25 -6.73
CA SER A 113 9.27 -5.51 -7.39
C SER A 113 9.96 -5.29 -8.76
N THR A 114 9.82 -4.11 -9.35
CA THR A 114 10.42 -3.77 -10.65
C THR A 114 11.91 -3.40 -10.50
N PRO A 115 12.82 -3.97 -11.33
CA PRO A 115 14.23 -3.62 -11.32
C PRO A 115 14.48 -2.17 -11.81
N LEU A 116 14.71 -1.28 -10.86
CA LEU A 116 15.06 0.14 -11.05
C LEU A 116 15.99 0.39 -12.25
N ARG A 117 15.61 1.33 -13.12
CA ARG A 117 16.51 1.79 -14.18
C ARG A 117 17.63 2.67 -13.62
N THR A 118 18.75 2.62 -14.31
CA THR A 118 19.91 3.51 -14.13
C THR A 118 19.97 4.65 -15.15
N ILE A 119 19.22 4.52 -16.24
CA ILE A 119 19.09 5.50 -17.34
C ILE A 119 17.60 5.82 -17.46
N PRO A 120 17.19 7.10 -17.53
CA PRO A 120 15.78 7.46 -17.58
C PRO A 120 15.12 6.98 -18.88
N GLY A 121 13.81 6.75 -18.84
CA GLY A 121 13.00 6.39 -20.00
C GLY A 121 13.06 7.44 -21.12
N LEU A 122 13.39 6.99 -22.33
CA LEU A 122 13.64 7.83 -23.51
C LEU A 122 12.60 7.57 -24.59
N CYS A 123 12.14 8.64 -25.24
CA CYS A 123 11.31 8.51 -26.43
C CYS A 123 12.12 7.89 -27.59
N PRO A 124 11.53 7.06 -28.48
CA PRO A 124 12.28 6.29 -29.47
C PRO A 124 13.15 7.11 -30.43
N ASP A 125 12.71 8.32 -30.79
CA ASP A 125 13.41 9.25 -31.66
C ASP A 125 14.63 9.89 -30.97
N TYR A 126 14.48 10.26 -29.69
CA TYR A 126 15.57 10.81 -28.88
C TYR A 126 16.58 9.71 -28.52
N CYS A 127 16.10 8.52 -28.15
CA CYS A 127 16.96 7.35 -27.93
C CYS A 127 17.77 6.99 -29.18
N SER A 128 17.14 7.00 -30.35
CA SER A 128 17.83 6.75 -31.63
C SER A 128 18.97 7.75 -31.87
N GLN A 129 18.75 9.03 -31.57
CA GLN A 129 19.79 10.06 -31.65
C GLN A 129 20.88 9.86 -30.60
N PHE A 130 20.50 9.55 -29.36
CA PHE A 130 21.42 9.26 -28.26
C PHE A 130 22.33 8.06 -28.58
N HIS A 131 21.79 6.93 -29.05
CA HIS A 131 22.60 5.79 -29.50
C HIS A 131 23.60 6.20 -30.58
N SER A 132 23.17 6.97 -31.57
CA SER A 132 24.03 7.37 -32.68
C SER A 132 25.22 8.26 -32.28
N LYS A 133 25.12 9.01 -31.16
CA LYS A 133 26.12 9.99 -30.71
C LYS A 133 26.88 9.61 -29.42
N CYS A 134 26.26 8.82 -28.54
CA CYS A 134 26.70 8.62 -27.15
C CYS A 134 26.96 7.17 -26.74
N ARG A 135 26.56 6.15 -27.51
CA ARG A 135 26.61 4.73 -27.09
C ARG A 135 27.98 4.23 -26.58
N SER A 136 29.08 4.87 -27.01
CA SER A 136 30.44 4.58 -26.55
C SER A 136 30.70 4.98 -25.09
N PHE A 137 29.91 5.90 -24.54
CA PHE A 137 30.04 6.45 -23.19
C PHE A 137 28.93 5.97 -22.24
N LEU A 138 28.06 5.05 -22.68
CA LEU A 138 26.93 4.54 -21.90
C LEU A 138 27.37 3.93 -20.55
N SER A 139 28.53 3.27 -20.52
CA SER A 139 29.16 2.71 -19.31
C SER A 139 29.87 3.75 -18.43
N LEU A 140 29.74 5.05 -18.70
CA LEU A 140 30.07 6.14 -17.79
C LEU A 140 28.82 6.78 -17.16
N LEU A 141 27.63 6.39 -17.64
CA LEU A 141 26.33 6.88 -17.17
C LEU A 141 25.65 5.86 -16.25
N SER A 142 25.96 4.57 -16.41
CA SER A 142 25.35 3.46 -15.68
C SER A 142 26.29 2.25 -15.54
N ASP A 143 26.15 1.56 -14.41
CA ASP A 143 26.77 0.29 -14.08
C ASP A 143 25.87 -0.95 -14.37
N ASP A 144 24.71 -0.77 -15.04
CA ASP A 144 23.79 -1.87 -15.39
C ASP A 144 24.47 -2.85 -16.36
N PRO A 145 24.66 -4.14 -15.98
CA PRO A 145 25.42 -5.10 -16.78
C PRO A 145 24.78 -5.45 -18.13
N ARG A 146 23.50 -5.12 -18.36
CA ARG A 146 22.79 -5.36 -19.64
C ARG A 146 23.16 -4.33 -20.70
N LEU A 147 23.39 -3.07 -20.31
CA LEU A 147 23.67 -1.97 -21.24
C LEU A 147 24.95 -2.18 -22.09
N PRO A 148 26.06 -2.73 -21.56
CA PRO A 148 27.25 -3.10 -22.36
C PRO A 148 26.99 -4.04 -23.53
N GLU A 149 26.00 -4.92 -23.44
CA GLU A 149 25.61 -5.86 -24.51
C GLU A 149 24.68 -5.16 -25.52
N LEU A 150 23.69 -4.43 -25.02
CA LEU A 150 22.69 -3.73 -25.83
C LEU A 150 23.27 -2.57 -26.65
N LYS A 151 24.34 -1.89 -26.20
CA LYS A 151 24.90 -0.68 -26.83
C LYS A 151 25.27 -0.80 -28.31
N HIS A 152 25.40 -2.01 -28.86
CA HIS A 152 25.74 -2.24 -30.26
C HIS A 152 24.51 -2.29 -31.19
N ASP A 153 23.33 -2.54 -30.63
CA ASP A 153 22.05 -2.64 -31.35
C ASP A 153 21.15 -1.46 -30.97
N GLN A 154 20.86 -0.58 -31.93
CA GLN A 154 20.04 0.60 -31.68
C GLN A 154 18.60 0.23 -31.30
N HIS A 155 18.04 -0.80 -31.93
CA HIS A 155 16.66 -1.18 -31.72
C HIS A 155 16.49 -1.83 -30.35
N ARG A 156 17.38 -2.77 -30.00
CA ARG A 156 17.32 -3.44 -28.69
C ARG A 156 17.70 -2.51 -27.53
N LEU A 157 18.63 -1.57 -27.72
CA LEU A 157 18.87 -0.54 -26.69
C LEU A 157 17.66 0.37 -26.51
N CYS A 158 17.00 0.80 -27.60
CA CYS A 158 15.87 1.71 -27.46
C CYS A 158 14.61 1.03 -26.96
N GLN A 159 14.31 -0.21 -27.37
CA GLN A 159 13.25 -1.03 -26.76
C GLN A 159 13.48 -1.22 -25.25
N TYR A 160 14.74 -1.32 -24.81
CA TYR A 160 15.11 -1.41 -23.40
C TYR A 160 15.05 -0.07 -22.63
N LEU A 161 15.09 1.07 -23.33
CA LEU A 161 15.03 2.41 -22.73
C LEU A 161 13.68 3.11 -22.96
N GLU A 162 12.78 2.54 -23.74
CA GLU A 162 11.40 2.99 -23.94
C GLU A 162 10.54 2.71 -22.68
N LEU A 163 9.41 3.39 -22.54
CA LEU A 163 8.44 3.20 -21.45
C LEU A 163 7.10 2.78 -22.06
N ASP A 164 6.34 1.97 -21.34
CA ASP A 164 5.00 1.53 -21.78
C ASP A 164 4.00 2.69 -21.88
N ASP A 165 4.20 3.78 -21.11
CA ASP A 165 3.44 5.02 -21.24
C ASP A 165 4.24 6.09 -22.03
N PRO A 166 3.83 6.42 -23.27
CA PRO A 166 4.53 7.38 -24.11
C PRO A 166 4.36 8.85 -23.69
N ASP A 167 3.41 9.19 -22.79
CA ASP A 167 3.22 10.57 -22.34
C ASP A 167 4.35 11.04 -21.39
N TYR A 168 5.08 10.09 -20.76
CA TYR A 168 6.10 10.34 -19.72
C TYR A 168 7.56 10.15 -20.18
N CYS A 169 7.82 9.76 -21.43
CA CYS A 169 9.19 9.58 -21.94
C CYS A 169 9.94 10.92 -22.10
N TYR A 170 11.26 10.92 -21.93
CA TYR A 170 12.10 12.09 -22.20
C TYR A 170 12.47 12.18 -23.70
N PRO A 171 12.29 13.33 -24.39
CA PRO A 171 11.97 14.66 -23.86
C PRO A 171 10.49 15.06 -23.88
N HIS A 172 9.58 14.24 -24.42
CA HIS A 172 8.17 14.63 -24.64
C HIS A 172 7.47 15.12 -23.36
N LEU A 173 7.81 14.57 -22.20
CA LEU A 173 7.29 15.01 -20.90
C LEU A 173 7.53 16.51 -20.61
N LEU A 174 8.64 17.11 -21.10
CA LEU A 174 8.93 18.53 -20.90
C LEU A 174 7.94 19.43 -21.66
N SER A 175 7.49 18.96 -22.83
CA SER A 175 6.49 19.63 -23.68
C SER A 175 5.04 19.25 -23.34
N ASN A 176 4.83 18.28 -22.45
CA ASN A 176 3.49 17.83 -22.09
C ASN A 176 2.84 18.81 -21.09
N GLU A 177 2.13 19.81 -21.63
CA GLU A 177 1.37 20.79 -20.82
C GLU A 177 0.33 20.11 -19.92
N ARG A 178 -0.24 18.96 -20.30
CA ARG A 178 -1.24 18.26 -19.48
C ARG A 178 -0.62 17.72 -18.19
N LEU A 179 0.60 17.19 -18.27
CA LEU A 179 1.36 16.74 -17.10
C LEU A 179 1.83 17.94 -16.26
N THR A 180 2.54 18.89 -16.87
CA THR A 180 3.20 19.98 -16.12
C THR A 180 2.22 20.98 -15.48
N LYS A 181 1.08 21.26 -16.11
CA LYS A 181 0.07 22.21 -15.60
C LYS A 181 -0.72 21.71 -14.39
N ASN A 182 -0.83 20.39 -14.21
CA ASN A 182 -1.61 19.77 -13.14
C ASN A 182 -0.76 19.34 -11.93
N LEU A 183 0.55 19.57 -11.96
CA LEU A 183 1.44 19.31 -10.83
C LEU A 183 0.91 19.95 -9.53
N GLY A 184 0.65 19.10 -8.52
CA GLY A 184 0.09 19.51 -7.23
C GLY A 184 -1.44 19.47 -7.16
N ARG A 185 -2.07 18.85 -8.15
CA ARG A 185 -3.52 18.61 -8.23
C ARG A 185 -3.75 17.17 -8.66
N THR A 186 -4.50 16.44 -7.85
CA THR A 186 -5.08 15.16 -8.26
C THR A 186 -5.98 15.36 -9.47
N THR A 187 -5.95 14.43 -10.41
CA THR A 187 -6.78 14.49 -11.62
C THR A 187 -8.26 14.40 -11.25
N ALA A 188 -9.08 15.24 -11.87
CA ALA A 188 -10.55 15.18 -11.77
C ALA A 188 -11.16 14.81 -13.13
N ASP A 189 -12.34 14.20 -13.11
CA ASP A 189 -13.16 13.97 -14.31
C ASP A 189 -13.93 15.24 -14.73
N SER A 190 -14.80 15.10 -15.74
CA SER A 190 -15.63 16.19 -16.26
C SER A 190 -16.73 16.68 -15.32
N GLU A 191 -17.06 15.92 -14.26
CA GLU A 191 -18.02 16.34 -13.22
C GLU A 191 -17.30 16.94 -12.00
N GLY A 192 -15.97 16.85 -11.95
CA GLY A 192 -15.12 17.36 -10.87
C GLY A 192 -14.76 16.32 -9.81
N CYS A 193 -15.08 15.03 -10.03
CA CYS A 193 -14.76 13.98 -9.08
C CYS A 193 -13.28 13.60 -9.15
N LEU A 194 -12.58 13.60 -8.01
CA LEU A 194 -11.16 13.26 -7.94
C LEU A 194 -10.95 11.78 -8.27
N GLN A 195 -10.17 11.49 -9.30
CA GLN A 195 -9.91 10.13 -9.79
C GLN A 195 -8.76 9.49 -9.01
N LEU A 196 -9.09 8.61 -8.08
CA LEU A 196 -8.12 7.84 -7.30
C LEU A 196 -8.21 6.35 -7.64
N CYS A 197 -7.14 5.62 -7.34
CA CYS A 197 -7.11 4.16 -7.39
C CYS A 197 -6.83 3.61 -6.00
N LEU A 198 -6.98 2.30 -5.84
CA LEU A 198 -6.69 1.59 -4.60
C LEU A 198 -5.67 0.49 -4.84
N GLU A 199 -5.01 0.06 -3.77
CA GLU A 199 -4.35 -1.24 -3.70
C GLU A 199 -5.00 -2.07 -2.60
N GLU A 200 -5.18 -3.36 -2.82
CA GLU A 200 -5.55 -4.28 -1.74
C GLU A 200 -4.33 -4.57 -0.86
N VAL A 201 -4.53 -4.54 0.46
CA VAL A 201 -3.44 -4.66 1.46
C VAL A 201 -3.66 -5.85 2.39
N ALA A 202 -4.91 -6.10 2.79
CA ALA A 202 -5.28 -7.21 3.66
C ALA A 202 -6.75 -7.60 3.42
N ASN A 203 -7.03 -8.88 3.18
CA ASN A 203 -8.39 -9.39 2.96
C ASN A 203 -8.76 -10.51 3.96
N GLY A 204 -10.02 -10.98 3.89
CA GLY A 204 -10.53 -12.07 4.73
C GLY A 204 -10.69 -11.71 6.21
N LEU A 205 -10.79 -10.41 6.52
CA LEU A 205 -10.87 -9.89 7.89
C LEU A 205 -12.32 -9.92 8.40
N ARG A 206 -12.48 -10.13 9.70
CA ARG A 206 -13.78 -10.16 10.40
C ARG A 206 -14.13 -8.81 10.99
N ASN A 207 -14.83 -8.00 10.22
CA ASN A 207 -15.20 -6.62 10.54
C ASN A 207 -14.04 -5.80 11.16
N PRO A 208 -13.01 -5.43 10.37
CA PRO A 208 -11.85 -4.69 10.86
C PRO A 208 -12.22 -3.27 11.27
N LEU A 209 -12.07 -2.95 12.56
CA LEU A 209 -12.46 -1.66 13.15
C LEU A 209 -11.34 -0.63 13.19
N ALA A 210 -10.08 -1.07 13.20
CA ALA A 210 -8.95 -0.18 13.24
C ALA A 210 -7.70 -0.81 12.62
N MET A 211 -6.90 0.03 11.98
CA MET A 211 -5.50 -0.21 11.69
C MET A 211 -4.68 0.91 12.36
N VAL A 212 -3.51 0.55 12.91
CA VAL A 212 -2.53 1.46 13.53
C VAL A 212 -1.11 0.94 13.30
N HIS A 213 -0.09 1.79 13.40
CA HIS A 213 1.33 1.42 13.31
C HIS A 213 2.01 1.51 14.69
N ALA A 214 3.11 0.78 14.90
CA ALA A 214 3.85 0.81 16.16
C ALA A 214 4.68 2.11 16.37
N ASN A 215 5.03 2.81 15.29
CA ASN A 215 5.88 4.01 15.34
C ASN A 215 7.25 3.72 16.01
N ASP A 216 7.82 2.56 15.68
CA ASP A 216 9.06 2.01 16.21
C ASP A 216 10.17 1.87 15.14
N GLY A 217 9.94 2.44 13.94
CA GLY A 217 10.80 2.32 12.77
C GLY A 217 10.68 0.97 12.04
N THR A 218 9.75 0.10 12.43
CA THR A 218 9.59 -1.22 11.80
C THR A 218 8.55 -1.27 10.68
N HIS A 219 7.78 -0.19 10.47
CA HIS A 219 6.65 -0.12 9.51
C HIS A 219 5.57 -1.20 9.69
N ARG A 220 5.58 -1.93 10.82
CA ARG A 220 4.56 -2.95 11.12
C ARG A 220 3.26 -2.28 11.50
N PHE A 221 2.17 -2.77 10.92
CA PHE A 221 0.82 -2.32 11.22
C PHE A 221 -0.01 -3.43 11.87
N PHE A 222 -1.00 -3.01 12.64
CA PHE A 222 -1.79 -3.83 13.54
C PHE A 222 -3.26 -3.64 13.18
N ILE A 223 -3.93 -4.70 12.71
CA ILE A 223 -5.34 -4.67 12.32
C ILE A 223 -6.18 -5.32 13.41
N ALA A 224 -7.12 -4.57 13.98
CA ALA A 224 -8.05 -5.00 15.01
C ALA A 224 -9.40 -5.40 14.40
N GLU A 225 -9.79 -6.65 14.62
CA GLU A 225 -11.10 -7.21 14.24
C GLU A 225 -12.10 -7.08 15.39
N GLN A 226 -13.37 -6.79 15.11
CA GLN A 226 -14.39 -6.60 16.17
C GLN A 226 -14.54 -7.81 17.11
N VAL A 227 -14.19 -9.01 16.64
CA VAL A 227 -14.16 -10.24 17.44
C VAL A 227 -13.05 -10.27 18.51
N GLY A 228 -12.31 -9.19 18.75
CA GLY A 228 -11.30 -9.09 19.80
C GLY A 228 -9.94 -9.69 19.43
N LEU A 229 -9.62 -9.74 18.13
CA LEU A 229 -8.31 -10.16 17.62
C LEU A 229 -7.54 -8.95 17.09
N VAL A 230 -6.22 -8.93 17.29
CA VAL A 230 -5.32 -7.98 16.62
C VAL A 230 -4.23 -8.75 15.88
N TRP A 231 -4.14 -8.57 14.57
CA TRP A 231 -3.14 -9.20 13.70
C TRP A 231 -1.99 -8.25 13.41
N VAL A 232 -0.76 -8.77 13.37
CA VAL A 232 0.42 -8.01 12.89
C VAL A 232 0.63 -8.29 11.42
N TYR A 233 0.85 -7.22 10.67
CA TYR A 233 1.31 -7.24 9.29
C TYR A 233 2.71 -6.60 9.21
N LEU A 234 3.54 -7.15 8.34
CA LEU A 234 4.89 -6.68 8.06
C LEU A 234 4.92 -5.72 6.85
N PRO A 235 6.04 -5.03 6.59
CA PRO A 235 6.11 -4.01 5.52
C PRO A 235 5.96 -4.59 4.10
N ASP A 236 6.21 -5.89 3.93
CA ASP A 236 5.94 -6.67 2.73
C ASP A 236 4.46 -7.13 2.60
N ARG A 237 3.57 -6.61 3.47
CA ARG A 237 2.16 -6.97 3.62
C ARG A 237 1.91 -8.41 4.09
N SER A 238 2.94 -9.18 4.46
CA SER A 238 2.74 -10.51 5.03
C SER A 238 2.14 -10.43 6.44
N LYS A 239 1.16 -11.29 6.72
CA LYS A 239 0.51 -11.41 8.04
C LYS A 239 1.24 -12.46 8.87
N LEU A 240 1.51 -12.17 10.15
CA LEU A 240 2.01 -13.20 11.08
C LEU A 240 0.93 -14.28 11.33
N GLU A 241 1.36 -15.54 11.47
CA GLU A 241 0.47 -16.69 11.68
C GLU A 241 -0.40 -16.58 12.95
N LYS A 242 0.07 -15.82 13.94
CA LYS A 242 -0.55 -15.66 15.26
C LYS A 242 -0.97 -14.21 15.50
N PRO A 243 -2.11 -13.96 16.17
CA PRO A 243 -2.50 -12.62 16.58
C PRO A 243 -1.62 -12.10 17.72
N PHE A 244 -1.35 -10.80 17.71
CA PHE A 244 -0.66 -10.06 18.78
C PHE A 244 -1.50 -9.96 20.05
N LEU A 245 -2.81 -9.83 19.89
CA LEU A 245 -3.79 -9.76 20.97
C LEU A 245 -4.96 -10.71 20.65
N ASN A 246 -5.36 -11.52 21.64
CA ASN A 246 -6.56 -12.34 21.57
C ASN A 246 -7.40 -12.11 22.83
N ILE A 247 -8.21 -11.05 22.79
CA ILE A 247 -9.21 -10.71 23.82
C ILE A 247 -10.64 -11.08 23.39
N THR A 248 -10.79 -11.94 22.37
CA THR A 248 -12.08 -12.57 22.00
C THR A 248 -12.80 -13.16 23.23
N LYS A 249 -12.04 -13.59 24.24
CA LYS A 249 -12.51 -14.14 25.52
C LYS A 249 -12.92 -13.09 26.57
N ALA A 250 -12.44 -11.85 26.46
CA ALA A 250 -12.98 -10.74 27.24
C ALA A 250 -14.25 -10.20 26.56
N VAL A 251 -14.19 -10.03 25.24
CA VAL A 251 -15.31 -9.56 24.40
C VAL A 251 -16.50 -10.55 24.38
N LEU A 252 -16.24 -11.87 24.40
CA LEU A 252 -17.25 -12.94 24.27
C LEU A 252 -17.22 -13.98 25.43
N THR A 253 -16.57 -13.64 26.56
CA THR A 253 -16.51 -14.36 27.85
C THR A 253 -15.65 -15.66 27.99
N SER A 254 -14.74 -15.62 28.98
CA SER A 254 -14.00 -16.70 29.67
C SER A 254 -12.70 -17.29 29.05
N PRO A 255 -11.66 -17.64 29.85
CA PRO A 255 -10.25 -17.47 29.46
C PRO A 255 -9.45 -18.75 29.09
N TRP A 256 -8.36 -18.57 28.33
CA TRP A 256 -7.18 -19.46 28.21
C TRP A 256 -5.96 -18.60 27.78
N GLU A 257 -4.76 -18.88 28.29
CA GLU A 257 -3.52 -18.11 28.06
C GLU A 257 -2.60 -18.70 26.96
N ASP A 258 -1.73 -17.87 26.36
CA ASP A 258 -0.60 -18.26 25.48
C ASP A 258 0.55 -17.21 25.57
N MET A 259 1.81 -17.61 25.36
CA MET A 259 3.02 -16.85 25.72
C MET A 259 3.58 -15.92 24.62
N ASN A 260 2.93 -15.86 23.46
CA ASN A 260 3.22 -14.89 22.38
C ASN A 260 2.19 -13.75 22.28
N VAL A 261 1.15 -13.77 23.12
CA VAL A 261 0.17 -12.68 23.26
C VAL A 261 0.75 -11.60 24.19
N VAL A 262 0.16 -10.40 24.23
CA VAL A 262 0.40 -9.47 25.36
C VAL A 262 0.07 -10.18 26.68
N ASP A 263 0.77 -9.83 27.75
CA ASP A 263 0.54 -10.42 29.07
C ASP A 263 -0.86 -10.06 29.59
N HIS A 264 -1.78 -11.02 29.62
CA HIS A 264 -3.12 -10.82 30.16
C HIS A 264 -3.11 -10.50 31.67
N GLY A 265 -2.07 -10.90 32.41
CA GLY A 265 -1.84 -10.50 33.79
C GLY A 265 -1.36 -9.06 33.96
N SER A 266 -1.03 -8.37 32.85
CA SER A 266 -0.71 -6.93 32.82
C SER A 266 -1.94 -6.04 32.57
N GLU A 267 -3.14 -6.62 32.53
CA GLU A 267 -4.39 -5.85 32.40
C GLU A 267 -4.52 -4.78 33.49
N ARG A 268 -4.86 -3.56 33.07
CA ARG A 268 -5.13 -2.44 33.96
C ARG A 268 -6.29 -1.62 33.43
N ILE A 269 -7.41 -1.70 34.14
CA ILE A 269 -8.56 -0.80 33.96
C ILE A 269 -8.09 0.63 34.26
N ILE A 270 -8.33 1.56 33.33
CA ILE A 270 -8.01 2.99 33.48
C ILE A 270 -9.27 3.79 33.81
N LEU A 271 -10.35 3.56 33.05
CA LEU A 271 -11.62 4.26 33.16
C LEU A 271 -12.75 3.28 32.79
N GLU A 272 -13.84 3.31 33.55
CA GLU A 272 -15.09 2.61 33.27
C GLU A 272 -16.21 3.65 33.10
N ILE A 273 -17.14 3.42 32.17
CA ILE A 273 -18.26 4.31 31.88
C ILE A 273 -19.51 3.46 31.69
N ASP A 274 -20.57 3.75 32.45
CA ASP A 274 -21.86 3.06 32.33
C ASP A 274 -22.63 3.55 31.09
N GLU A 275 -22.75 2.71 30.06
CA GLU A 275 -23.53 3.01 28.85
C GLU A 275 -25.03 2.71 29.06
N PRO A 276 -25.94 3.69 28.90
CA PRO A 276 -27.37 3.50 29.18
C PRO A 276 -28.17 2.87 28.02
N ALA A 277 -27.55 2.65 26.86
CA ALA A 277 -28.12 1.88 25.74
C ALA A 277 -27.02 1.13 24.96
N SER A 278 -27.40 0.36 23.95
CA SER A 278 -26.50 -0.48 23.14
C SER A 278 -25.97 0.20 21.87
N ASN A 279 -25.97 1.54 21.82
CA ASN A 279 -25.62 2.31 20.63
C ASN A 279 -25.08 3.70 21.03
N HIS A 280 -24.33 4.33 20.10
CA HIS A 280 -23.61 5.59 20.31
C HIS A 280 -22.53 5.51 21.42
N ASN A 281 -21.69 4.50 21.36
CA ASN A 281 -20.63 4.28 22.35
C ASN A 281 -19.38 5.15 22.06
N GLY A 282 -19.20 5.63 20.82
CA GLY A 282 -17.91 6.12 20.34
C GLY A 282 -16.84 5.03 20.47
N GLY A 283 -15.84 5.26 21.32
CA GLY A 283 -14.88 4.25 21.79
C GLY A 283 -13.46 4.42 21.25
N GLN A 284 -13.19 5.40 20.39
CA GLN A 284 -11.82 5.62 19.90
C GLN A 284 -10.91 6.15 21.01
N LEU A 285 -9.70 5.57 21.07
CA LEU A 285 -8.56 6.05 21.83
C LEU A 285 -7.54 6.70 20.88
N LEU A 286 -6.93 7.82 21.28
CA LEU A 286 -5.96 8.57 20.47
C LEU A 286 -4.94 9.27 21.38
N PHE A 287 -3.65 9.25 21.03
CA PHE A 287 -2.66 10.13 21.65
C PHE A 287 -2.42 11.34 20.73
N ALA A 288 -2.43 12.54 21.30
CA ALA A 288 -2.12 13.78 20.59
C ALA A 288 -0.67 14.24 20.83
N ASP A 289 -0.22 15.28 20.11
CA ASP A 289 1.13 15.85 20.22
C ASP A 289 1.52 16.35 21.63
N ASP A 290 0.55 16.58 22.51
CA ASP A 290 0.77 16.98 23.89
C ASP A 290 1.13 15.81 24.84
N GLY A 291 0.99 14.57 24.38
CA GLY A 291 1.33 13.35 25.12
C GLY A 291 0.24 12.83 26.07
N TYR A 292 -0.98 13.34 25.98
CA TYR A 292 -2.13 12.84 26.75
C TYR A 292 -3.01 11.89 25.93
N LEU A 293 -3.77 11.05 26.64
CA LEU A 293 -4.74 10.13 26.04
C LEU A 293 -6.08 10.85 25.87
N TYR A 294 -6.55 10.93 24.64
CA TYR A 294 -7.88 11.38 24.25
C TYR A 294 -8.82 10.16 24.10
N ILE A 295 -10.05 10.31 24.58
CA ILE A 295 -11.10 9.30 24.53
C ILE A 295 -12.36 9.95 23.95
N PHE A 296 -12.89 9.39 22.87
CA PHE A 296 -14.10 9.88 22.20
C PHE A 296 -15.30 9.03 22.61
N THR A 297 -16.31 9.66 23.20
CA THR A 297 -17.51 8.98 23.74
C THR A 297 -18.76 9.51 23.04
N GLY A 298 -19.64 8.60 22.63
CA GLY A 298 -20.97 9.00 22.16
C GLY A 298 -21.93 9.27 23.33
N ASP A 299 -23.14 9.71 23.01
CA ASP A 299 -24.13 10.23 23.97
C ASP A 299 -24.77 9.18 24.89
N GLY A 300 -24.45 7.89 24.69
CA GLY A 300 -25.04 6.76 25.40
C GLY A 300 -26.34 6.25 24.77
N GLY A 301 -26.71 6.75 23.60
CA GLY A 301 -27.68 6.10 22.72
C GLY A 301 -29.10 6.63 22.77
N MET A 302 -30.01 5.81 22.23
CA MET A 302 -31.40 6.17 21.93
C MET A 302 -31.54 7.37 20.97
N ALA A 303 -32.78 7.77 20.65
CA ALA A 303 -33.04 8.88 19.74
C ALA A 303 -33.06 10.22 20.49
N GLY A 304 -32.12 11.12 20.15
CA GLY A 304 -32.13 12.49 20.67
C GLY A 304 -31.69 12.64 22.13
N ASP A 305 -30.70 11.84 22.58
CA ASP A 305 -30.04 11.94 23.89
C ASP A 305 -31.03 12.19 25.06
N PRO A 306 -31.92 11.24 25.39
CA PRO A 306 -33.04 11.46 26.33
C PRO A 306 -32.60 11.63 27.80
N PHE A 307 -31.30 11.61 28.09
CA PHE A 307 -30.76 11.47 29.44
C PHE A 307 -30.73 12.81 30.19
N GLY A 308 -31.57 12.91 31.23
CA GLY A 308 -31.70 14.11 32.04
C GLY A 308 -32.32 15.31 31.29
N LYS A 309 -32.09 16.52 31.80
CA LYS A 309 -32.78 17.74 31.33
C LYS A 309 -32.32 18.19 29.93
N PHE A 310 -31.05 18.00 29.60
CA PHE A 310 -30.41 18.55 28.40
C PHE A 310 -29.74 17.51 27.50
N GLY A 311 -29.76 16.24 27.91
CA GLY A 311 -28.92 15.19 27.34
C GLY A 311 -27.60 15.03 28.09
N ASN A 312 -27.01 13.84 28.03
CA ASN A 312 -25.64 13.54 28.46
C ASN A 312 -24.64 14.49 27.78
N SER A 313 -24.81 14.74 26.48
CA SER A 313 -23.89 15.47 25.63
C SER A 313 -23.64 16.90 26.11
N GLN A 314 -24.71 17.62 26.47
CA GLN A 314 -24.65 18.96 27.07
C GLN A 314 -24.37 18.93 28.59
N ASN A 315 -24.51 17.78 29.25
CA ASN A 315 -24.23 17.62 30.67
C ASN A 315 -22.72 17.40 30.91
N LYS A 316 -21.99 18.46 31.30
CA LYS A 316 -20.57 18.35 31.69
C LYS A 316 -20.33 17.45 32.93
N SER A 317 -21.35 17.15 33.72
CA SER A 317 -21.25 16.21 34.85
C SER A 317 -21.20 14.74 34.41
N ALA A 318 -21.49 14.45 33.14
CA ALA A 318 -21.40 13.12 32.53
C ALA A 318 -20.10 12.97 31.72
N LEU A 319 -19.67 11.72 31.54
CA LEU A 319 -18.53 11.36 30.68
C LEU A 319 -18.94 11.01 29.24
N LEU A 320 -20.25 10.87 28.97
CA LEU A 320 -20.83 10.51 27.67
C LEU A 320 -21.18 11.75 26.84
N GLY A 321 -21.06 11.65 25.51
CA GLY A 321 -21.18 12.76 24.56
C GLY A 321 -20.06 13.78 24.79
N LYS A 322 -18.82 13.29 24.90
CA LYS A 322 -17.61 14.04 25.25
C LYS A 322 -16.40 13.63 24.43
N VAL A 323 -15.47 14.57 24.27
CA VAL A 323 -14.05 14.27 24.14
C VAL A 323 -13.41 14.43 25.50
N LEU A 324 -12.86 13.35 26.04
CA LEU A 324 -12.12 13.33 27.32
C LEU A 324 -10.62 13.40 27.04
N ARG A 325 -9.83 13.93 27.99
CA ARG A 325 -8.36 14.01 27.91
C ARG A 325 -7.75 13.75 29.28
N ILE A 326 -6.96 12.68 29.39
CA ILE A 326 -6.40 12.19 30.65
C ILE A 326 -4.89 11.90 30.56
N ASP A 327 -4.20 12.01 31.69
CA ASP A 327 -2.79 11.66 31.84
C ASP A 327 -2.63 10.25 32.41
N VAL A 328 -2.14 9.33 31.58
CA VAL A 328 -1.91 7.91 31.94
C VAL A 328 -0.45 7.58 32.25
N ASN A 329 0.41 8.59 32.40
CA ASN A 329 1.86 8.41 32.58
C ASN A 329 2.27 8.31 34.06
N ASP A 330 3.36 7.59 34.36
CA ASP A 330 4.04 7.49 35.67
C ASP A 330 3.10 7.20 36.87
N ASN A 331 2.13 6.31 36.64
CA ASN A 331 1.00 6.05 37.52
C ASN A 331 0.99 4.63 38.11
N GLU A 332 2.06 3.84 37.96
CA GLU A 332 2.16 2.42 38.42
C GLU A 332 1.76 2.19 39.89
N ARG A 333 1.99 3.20 40.75
CA ARG A 333 1.69 3.19 42.19
C ARG A 333 0.78 4.36 42.61
N GLY A 334 0.10 4.96 41.64
CA GLY A 334 -0.74 6.15 41.80
C GLY A 334 -2.21 5.89 41.47
N PRO A 335 -3.02 6.96 41.27
CA PRO A 335 -4.36 6.82 40.72
C PRO A 335 -4.32 6.21 39.30
N LEU A 336 -5.44 5.66 38.83
CA LEU A 336 -5.52 5.00 37.51
C LEU A 336 -5.12 5.94 36.36
N TYR A 337 -5.49 7.21 36.47
CA TYR A 337 -5.03 8.32 35.63
C TYR A 337 -4.93 9.60 36.47
N ARG A 338 -4.36 10.66 35.90
CA ARG A 338 -4.44 12.03 36.43
C ARG A 338 -5.20 12.92 35.45
N ILE A 339 -5.64 14.07 35.94
CA ILE A 339 -6.17 15.13 35.09
C ILE A 339 -5.03 16.05 34.65
N PRO A 340 -4.87 16.35 33.35
CA PRO A 340 -4.00 17.42 32.88
C PRO A 340 -4.39 18.75 33.53
N PRO A 341 -3.46 19.49 34.15
CA PRO A 341 -3.78 20.71 34.90
C PRO A 341 -4.28 21.86 34.01
N ASP A 342 -4.18 21.71 32.68
CA ASP A 342 -4.71 22.65 31.71
C ASP A 342 -6.08 22.24 31.13
N ASN A 343 -6.72 21.15 31.56
CA ASN A 343 -8.07 20.80 31.08
C ASN A 343 -9.07 21.95 31.34
N PRO A 344 -10.01 22.21 30.41
CA PRO A 344 -10.80 23.46 30.39
C PRO A 344 -11.82 23.59 31.54
N PHE A 345 -12.17 22.51 32.23
CA PHE A 345 -13.22 22.49 33.26
C PHE A 345 -12.74 22.01 34.64
N VAL A 346 -11.42 22.03 34.89
CA VAL A 346 -10.83 21.59 36.18
C VAL A 346 -11.38 22.39 37.38
N ASP A 347 -11.58 23.70 37.20
CA ASP A 347 -12.07 24.60 38.24
C ASP A 347 -13.61 24.75 38.26
N GLU A 348 -14.36 24.02 37.42
CA GLU A 348 -15.83 24.06 37.37
C GLU A 348 -16.44 22.95 38.25
N PRO A 349 -17.00 23.24 39.46
CA PRO A 349 -17.33 22.19 40.43
C PRO A 349 -18.49 21.26 40.02
N SER A 350 -19.21 21.60 38.95
CA SER A 350 -20.28 20.80 38.34
C SER A 350 -19.83 19.97 37.13
N ALA A 351 -18.59 20.14 36.66
CA ALA A 351 -18.06 19.42 35.51
C ALA A 351 -17.22 18.21 35.92
N ARG A 352 -17.10 17.24 35.00
CA ARG A 352 -16.09 16.20 35.07
C ARG A 352 -14.75 16.77 34.58
N PRO A 353 -13.69 16.78 35.41
CA PRO A 353 -12.41 17.40 35.05
C PRO A 353 -11.67 16.63 33.92
N GLU A 354 -12.12 15.42 33.58
CA GLU A 354 -11.69 14.67 32.38
C GLU A 354 -12.11 15.34 31.06
N VAL A 355 -13.15 16.18 31.06
CA VAL A 355 -13.76 16.71 29.84
C VAL A 355 -12.86 17.75 29.17
N PHE A 356 -12.54 17.51 27.90
CA PHE A 356 -11.83 18.44 27.02
C PHE A 356 -12.78 19.17 26.07
N ALA A 357 -13.79 18.48 25.52
CA ALA A 357 -14.86 19.06 24.73
C ALA A 357 -16.17 18.29 24.95
N TYR A 358 -17.31 18.90 24.63
CA TYR A 358 -18.63 18.33 24.89
C TYR A 358 -19.66 18.68 23.81
N GLY A 359 -20.86 18.12 23.91
CA GLY A 359 -21.92 18.35 22.91
C GLY A 359 -21.70 17.62 21.60
N VAL A 360 -20.99 16.48 21.63
CA VAL A 360 -20.79 15.56 20.50
C VAL A 360 -21.77 14.39 20.61
N ARG A 361 -22.14 13.74 19.51
CA ARG A 361 -23.18 12.70 19.47
C ARG A 361 -22.63 11.28 19.49
N ASN A 362 -21.79 10.94 18.51
CA ASN A 362 -21.10 9.68 18.33
C ASN A 362 -19.95 9.91 17.32
N MET A 363 -18.89 10.58 17.79
CA MET A 363 -17.64 10.69 17.03
C MET A 363 -17.05 9.30 16.81
N TRP A 364 -16.98 8.86 15.54
CA TRP A 364 -16.64 7.49 15.18
C TRP A 364 -15.15 7.32 14.86
N ARG A 365 -14.65 7.96 13.80
CA ARG A 365 -13.20 8.11 13.57
C ARG A 365 -12.76 9.56 13.69
N CYS A 366 -11.72 9.73 14.48
CA CYS A 366 -10.93 10.93 14.63
C CYS A 366 -9.46 10.66 14.28
N SER A 367 -8.74 11.71 13.90
CA SER A 367 -7.31 11.67 13.54
C SER A 367 -6.62 12.97 13.94
N VAL A 368 -5.31 12.91 14.18
CA VAL A 368 -4.48 14.10 14.35
C VAL A 368 -3.86 14.45 12.99
N ASP A 369 -4.05 15.68 12.52
CA ASP A 369 -3.27 16.20 11.40
C ASP A 369 -1.79 16.21 11.81
N ARG A 370 -0.98 15.33 11.19
CA ARG A 370 0.49 15.26 11.40
C ARG A 370 1.19 16.59 11.12
N GLY A 371 0.53 17.47 10.39
CA GLY A 371 1.06 18.71 9.83
C GLY A 371 1.78 18.49 8.52
N ASP A 372 1.96 19.56 7.77
CA ASP A 372 2.81 19.55 6.58
C ASP A 372 4.25 19.15 6.97
N PRO A 373 4.91 18.17 6.32
CA PRO A 373 6.23 17.72 6.75
C PRO A 373 7.32 18.80 6.73
N ILE A 374 7.17 19.85 5.92
CA ILE A 374 8.16 20.94 5.79
C ILE A 374 7.76 22.12 6.69
N THR A 375 6.56 22.67 6.52
CA THR A 375 6.13 23.88 7.27
C THR A 375 5.59 23.58 8.66
N LYS A 376 5.30 22.30 8.96
CA LYS A 376 4.55 21.81 10.12
C LYS A 376 3.16 22.46 10.27
N GLU A 377 2.62 23.04 9.19
CA GLU A 377 1.31 23.71 9.15
C GLU A 377 0.15 22.73 9.30
N GLY A 378 -0.82 23.08 10.15
CA GLY A 378 -1.97 22.25 10.48
C GLY A 378 -1.72 21.22 11.59
N LYS A 379 -0.46 21.05 12.02
CA LYS A 379 -0.05 20.05 13.01
C LYS A 379 -0.87 20.13 14.31
N GLY A 380 -1.29 18.97 14.82
CA GLY A 380 -1.92 18.82 16.12
C GLY A 380 -3.43 19.11 16.14
N ARG A 381 -4.03 19.49 15.00
CA ARG A 381 -5.48 19.60 14.86
C ARG A 381 -6.11 18.21 14.88
N ILE A 382 -7.10 18.01 15.73
CA ILE A 382 -7.87 16.76 15.80
C ILE A 382 -9.10 16.92 14.90
N PHE A 383 -9.18 16.14 13.82
CA PHE A 383 -10.36 16.04 12.97
C PHE A 383 -11.22 14.86 13.43
N CYS A 384 -12.54 14.96 13.31
CA CYS A 384 -13.50 13.90 13.63
C CYS A 384 -14.66 13.86 12.64
N GLY A 385 -15.22 12.68 12.39
CA GLY A 385 -16.59 12.53 11.89
C GLY A 385 -17.55 12.21 13.03
N ASP A 386 -18.60 13.01 13.21
CA ASP A 386 -19.66 12.80 14.20
C ASP A 386 -20.97 12.34 13.52
N VAL A 387 -21.47 11.17 13.94
CA VAL A 387 -22.55 10.47 13.25
C VAL A 387 -23.91 11.11 13.54
N GLY A 388 -24.66 11.40 12.48
CA GLY A 388 -25.94 12.10 12.48
C GLY A 388 -27.10 11.35 13.13
N GLN A 389 -28.16 12.09 13.49
CA GLN A 389 -29.37 11.49 14.08
C GLN A 389 -30.42 11.10 13.04
N ASN A 390 -30.72 11.99 12.09
CA ASN A 390 -31.82 11.85 11.12
C ASN A 390 -31.67 12.76 9.87
N LYS A 391 -30.90 13.87 9.96
CA LYS A 391 -30.85 14.90 8.91
C LYS A 391 -29.47 15.17 8.35
N TYR A 392 -28.44 15.29 9.20
CA TYR A 392 -27.08 15.66 8.81
C TYR A 392 -26.04 14.79 9.51
N GLU A 393 -25.06 14.36 8.74
CA GLU A 393 -23.77 13.85 9.20
C GLU A 393 -22.75 15.01 9.20
N GLU A 394 -21.81 15.05 10.15
CA GLU A 394 -20.93 16.22 10.33
C GLU A 394 -19.44 15.90 10.56
N VAL A 395 -18.58 16.83 10.16
CA VAL A 395 -17.12 16.76 10.27
C VAL A 395 -16.62 17.97 11.05
N ASP A 396 -15.86 17.71 12.10
CA ASP A 396 -15.43 18.69 13.09
C ASP A 396 -13.91 18.78 13.23
N ILE A 397 -13.45 19.92 13.74
CA ILE A 397 -12.12 20.07 14.33
C ILE A 397 -12.31 20.26 15.83
N VAL A 398 -11.76 19.36 16.64
CA VAL A 398 -11.93 19.34 18.10
C VAL A 398 -11.01 20.37 18.76
N GLU A 399 -11.64 21.36 19.38
CA GLU A 399 -11.01 22.46 20.11
C GLU A 399 -11.24 22.34 21.62
N LYS A 400 -10.28 22.88 22.39
CA LYS A 400 -10.30 22.90 23.86
C LYS A 400 -11.46 23.71 24.42
N GLY A 401 -12.30 23.04 25.22
CA GLY A 401 -13.42 23.65 25.95
C GLY A 401 -14.67 23.90 25.12
N ARG A 402 -14.71 23.47 23.85
CA ARG A 402 -15.81 23.76 22.93
C ARG A 402 -17.02 22.84 23.12
N ASN A 403 -18.13 23.36 22.63
CA ASN A 403 -19.44 22.73 22.58
C ASN A 403 -19.80 22.46 21.11
N TYR A 404 -20.01 21.21 20.73
CA TYR A 404 -20.40 20.82 19.35
C TYR A 404 -21.92 20.79 19.16
N GLY A 405 -22.67 21.28 20.16
CA GLY A 405 -24.07 21.66 20.01
C GLY A 405 -25.09 20.53 20.05
N TRP A 406 -24.72 19.24 19.92
CA TRP A 406 -25.65 18.13 20.10
C TRP A 406 -26.16 18.07 21.55
N ARG A 407 -27.46 17.94 21.84
CA ARG A 407 -28.63 17.74 20.96
C ARG A 407 -29.41 19.02 20.57
N ALA A 408 -28.86 20.21 20.79
CA ALA A 408 -29.50 21.46 20.37
C ALA A 408 -29.45 21.61 18.84
N LYS A 409 -28.31 21.26 18.23
CA LYS A 409 -28.07 21.23 16.78
C LYS A 409 -27.74 19.81 16.29
N GLU A 410 -27.72 19.68 14.97
CA GLU A 410 -27.41 18.50 14.14
C GLU A 410 -27.01 19.08 12.78
N GLY A 411 -25.71 19.10 12.48
CA GLY A 411 -25.14 19.95 11.44
C GLY A 411 -25.50 21.43 11.64
N PHE A 412 -25.64 22.16 10.53
CA PHE A 412 -26.07 23.56 10.52
C PHE A 412 -27.54 23.80 10.92
N SER A 413 -28.25 22.80 11.47
CA SER A 413 -29.68 22.86 11.78
C SER A 413 -29.99 22.64 13.27
N CYS A 414 -30.97 23.36 13.82
CA CYS A 414 -31.53 23.02 15.12
C CYS A 414 -32.20 21.63 15.10
N TYR A 415 -31.82 20.77 16.04
CA TYR A 415 -32.51 19.52 16.36
C TYR A 415 -33.62 19.79 17.39
N ASP A 416 -33.26 19.95 18.68
CA ASP A 416 -34.19 20.44 19.70
C ASP A 416 -34.39 21.96 19.54
N LYS A 417 -35.49 22.33 18.89
CA LYS A 417 -35.89 23.74 18.69
C LYS A 417 -36.05 24.53 20.00
N LYS A 418 -36.35 23.90 21.14
CA LYS A 418 -36.48 24.59 22.43
C LYS A 418 -35.11 24.85 23.04
N LEU A 419 -34.19 23.89 22.95
CA LEU A 419 -32.83 24.07 23.42
C LEU A 419 -32.07 25.06 22.53
N CYS A 420 -32.17 24.90 21.21
CA CYS A 420 -31.57 25.76 20.19
C CYS A 420 -32.12 27.21 20.22
N ALA A 421 -33.38 27.45 20.59
CA ALA A 421 -33.93 28.80 20.70
C ALA A 421 -33.61 29.50 22.04
N ASN A 422 -33.35 28.74 23.11
CA ASN A 422 -32.84 29.27 24.38
C ASN A 422 -31.30 29.27 24.43
N SER A 423 -30.65 29.02 23.30
CA SER A 423 -29.21 28.77 23.20
C SER A 423 -28.39 30.05 23.18
N SER A 424 -27.64 30.27 24.27
CA SER A 424 -26.36 30.97 24.23
C SER A 424 -25.23 29.95 24.45
N LEU A 425 -25.28 28.82 23.72
CA LEU A 425 -24.45 27.63 24.00
C LEU A 425 -22.96 27.75 23.66
N ASP A 426 -22.52 28.87 23.07
CA ASP A 426 -21.20 29.09 22.45
C ASP A 426 -20.77 27.91 21.57
N ASP A 427 -21.73 27.41 20.78
CA ASP A 427 -21.56 26.19 20.02
C ASP A 427 -20.78 26.43 18.71
N VAL A 428 -19.86 25.51 18.44
CA VAL A 428 -19.04 25.47 17.23
C VAL A 428 -19.83 24.74 16.15
N LEU A 429 -19.89 25.33 14.96
CA LEU A 429 -20.46 24.68 13.78
C LEU A 429 -19.40 23.80 13.11
N PRO A 430 -19.77 22.65 12.54
CA PRO A 430 -18.84 21.76 11.86
C PRO A 430 -18.20 22.42 10.63
N ILE A 431 -16.98 21.97 10.29
CA ILE A 431 -16.27 22.45 9.10
C ILE A 431 -16.95 21.99 7.80
N TYR A 432 -17.70 20.89 7.86
CA TYR A 432 -18.56 20.38 6.79
C TYR A 432 -19.69 19.54 7.39
N ALA A 433 -20.91 19.65 6.84
CA ALA A 433 -22.01 18.76 7.18
C ALA A 433 -22.87 18.48 5.95
N TYR A 434 -23.29 17.23 5.77
CA TYR A 434 -23.99 16.75 4.58
C TYR A 434 -25.30 16.01 4.93
N PRO A 435 -26.35 16.15 4.12
CA PRO A 435 -27.68 15.66 4.47
C PRO A 435 -27.87 14.15 4.21
N HIS A 436 -28.78 13.49 4.95
CA HIS A 436 -29.04 12.03 4.88
C HIS A 436 -29.56 11.49 3.51
N LYS A 437 -29.64 12.36 2.49
CA LYS A 437 -29.87 12.00 1.08
C LYS A 437 -28.58 11.69 0.30
N MET A 438 -27.42 11.84 0.95
CA MET A 438 -26.09 11.82 0.33
C MET A 438 -25.25 10.66 0.90
N GLY A 439 -25.13 10.62 2.23
CA GLY A 439 -24.74 9.46 3.05
C GLY A 439 -25.68 9.33 4.26
N LYS A 440 -25.36 8.53 5.28
CA LYS A 440 -26.16 8.34 6.51
C LYS A 440 -25.38 7.88 7.76
N SER A 441 -24.05 7.91 7.71
CA SER A 441 -23.17 7.55 8.82
C SER A 441 -21.74 7.95 8.46
N VAL A 442 -21.33 9.17 8.81
CA VAL A 442 -19.96 9.61 8.54
C VAL A 442 -18.96 8.72 9.28
N THR A 443 -18.04 8.14 8.53
CA THR A 443 -16.99 7.29 9.10
C THR A 443 -15.90 8.12 9.75
N GLY A 444 -15.71 9.37 9.34
CA GLY A 444 -14.52 10.16 9.64
C GLY A 444 -13.37 9.83 8.67
N GLY A 445 -12.16 10.33 8.95
CA GLY A 445 -11.06 10.29 8.00
C GLY A 445 -9.74 10.84 8.54
N TYR A 446 -8.79 11.12 7.64
CA TYR A 446 -7.45 11.65 7.95
C TYR A 446 -7.07 12.79 7.01
N VAL A 447 -6.28 13.74 7.52
CA VAL A 447 -5.51 14.63 6.66
C VAL A 447 -4.36 13.84 6.06
N TYR A 448 -4.37 13.60 4.74
CA TYR A 448 -3.29 12.89 4.08
C TYR A 448 -1.99 13.70 4.19
N ARG A 449 -0.95 13.08 4.76
CA ARG A 449 0.40 13.66 4.94
C ARG A 449 1.54 12.78 4.40
N GLY A 450 1.19 11.61 3.86
CA GLY A 450 2.09 10.67 3.21
C GLY A 450 2.90 11.27 2.06
N CYS A 451 3.88 10.50 1.64
CA CYS A 451 4.94 10.82 0.68
C CYS A 451 4.64 10.29 -0.73
N GLU A 452 3.99 9.14 -0.86
CA GLU A 452 3.82 8.48 -2.16
C GLU A 452 2.86 9.22 -3.09
N ASN A 453 1.88 9.93 -2.53
CA ASN A 453 0.80 10.58 -3.28
C ASN A 453 0.80 12.10 -3.01
N PRO A 454 1.87 12.84 -3.38
CA PRO A 454 2.14 14.18 -2.86
C PRO A 454 1.09 15.25 -3.24
N ASN A 455 0.29 15.02 -4.29
CA ASN A 455 -0.87 15.84 -4.65
C ASN A 455 -1.95 15.90 -3.54
N LEU A 456 -2.09 14.81 -2.77
CA LEU A 456 -3.08 14.67 -1.70
C LEU A 456 -2.70 15.42 -0.42
N ASN A 457 -1.46 15.92 -0.28
CA ASN A 457 -0.98 16.59 0.94
C ASN A 457 -1.95 17.70 1.40
N GLY A 458 -2.44 17.56 2.63
CA GLY A 458 -3.35 18.52 3.27
C GLY A 458 -4.82 18.40 2.85
N MET A 459 -5.21 17.37 2.10
CA MET A 459 -6.62 16.99 1.95
C MET A 459 -7.05 16.16 3.16
N TYR A 460 -8.15 16.52 3.82
CA TYR A 460 -8.86 15.64 4.74
C TYR A 460 -9.73 14.69 3.92
N ILE A 461 -9.31 13.43 3.81
CA ILE A 461 -10.00 12.38 3.06
C ILE A 461 -10.77 11.51 4.05
N PHE A 462 -12.06 11.33 3.79
CA PHE A 462 -13.04 10.70 4.70
C PHE A 462 -14.09 9.94 3.89
N GLY A 463 -14.96 9.20 4.60
CA GLY A 463 -16.02 8.41 3.96
C GLY A 463 -17.33 8.36 4.74
N ASP A 464 -18.31 7.71 4.13
CA ASP A 464 -19.62 7.42 4.72
C ASP A 464 -19.91 5.91 4.67
N PHE A 465 -20.15 5.31 5.84
CA PHE A 465 -20.34 3.87 5.98
C PHE A 465 -21.56 3.35 5.22
N MET A 466 -22.66 4.12 5.13
CA MET A 466 -23.94 3.63 4.58
C MET A 466 -24.11 3.81 3.08
N SER A 467 -23.34 4.70 2.45
CA SER A 467 -23.38 5.00 1.01
C SER A 467 -22.10 4.60 0.27
N GLY A 468 -21.01 4.32 0.99
CA GLY A 468 -19.72 3.96 0.39
C GLY A 468 -19.00 5.12 -0.29
N ARG A 469 -19.46 6.36 -0.11
CA ARG A 469 -18.79 7.54 -0.68
C ARG A 469 -17.42 7.74 -0.05
N LEU A 470 -16.42 7.99 -0.89
CA LEU A 470 -15.15 8.62 -0.52
C LEU A 470 -15.22 10.10 -0.88
N MET A 471 -14.71 10.95 0.01
CA MET A 471 -14.89 12.40 -0.04
C MET A 471 -13.64 13.12 0.45
N SER A 472 -13.43 14.37 0.03
CA SER A 472 -12.31 15.20 0.47
C SER A 472 -12.75 16.61 0.87
N LEU A 473 -12.09 17.16 1.89
CA LEU A 473 -12.10 18.58 2.24
C LEU A 473 -10.68 19.15 2.12
N LYS A 474 -10.50 20.29 1.46
CA LYS A 474 -9.22 21.01 1.39
C LYS A 474 -9.36 22.45 1.89
N GLU A 475 -8.53 22.85 2.84
CA GLU A 475 -8.61 24.19 3.42
C GLU A 475 -8.01 25.24 2.48
N ASN A 476 -8.81 26.21 2.06
CA ASN A 476 -8.30 27.38 1.35
C ASN A 476 -7.63 28.33 2.35
N ARG A 477 -6.29 28.29 2.40
CA ARG A 477 -5.47 29.04 3.37
C ARG A 477 -5.74 30.55 3.43
N ASN A 478 -6.24 31.15 2.34
CA ASN A 478 -6.51 32.59 2.26
C ASN A 478 -7.88 32.98 2.80
N SER A 479 -8.90 32.12 2.66
CA SER A 479 -10.28 32.39 3.09
C SER A 479 -10.73 31.63 4.33
N ARG A 480 -9.98 30.59 4.74
CA ARG A 480 -10.36 29.59 5.76
C ARG A 480 -11.64 28.79 5.44
N ASN A 481 -12.12 28.86 4.19
CA ASN A 481 -13.20 28.02 3.70
C ASN A 481 -12.67 26.63 3.32
N TRP A 482 -13.51 25.61 3.51
CA TRP A 482 -13.24 24.25 3.05
C TRP A 482 -13.83 24.02 1.66
N GLU A 483 -12.97 23.59 0.73
CA GLU A 483 -13.33 23.15 -0.61
C GLU A 483 -13.67 21.66 -0.56
N TYR A 484 -14.85 21.28 -1.04
CA TYR A 484 -15.35 19.90 -1.05
C TYR A 484 -15.21 19.27 -2.43
N ASN A 485 -14.68 18.04 -2.50
CA ASN A 485 -14.73 17.22 -3.72
C ASN A 485 -15.12 15.78 -3.38
N GLU A 486 -15.96 15.17 -4.22
CA GLU A 486 -16.15 13.71 -4.25
C GLU A 486 -14.84 13.03 -4.69
N ILE A 487 -14.63 11.79 -4.24
CA ILE A 487 -13.58 10.90 -4.76
C ILE A 487 -14.24 9.75 -5.50
N CYS A 488 -13.83 9.54 -6.75
CA CYS A 488 -14.30 8.48 -7.63
C CYS A 488 -13.13 7.54 -7.95
N MET A 489 -13.46 6.28 -8.23
CA MET A 489 -12.47 5.30 -8.65
C MET A 489 -12.16 5.44 -10.13
N GLY A 490 -10.87 5.55 -10.47
CA GLY A 490 -10.41 5.80 -11.82
C GLY A 490 -10.81 4.69 -12.81
N VAL A 491 -11.26 5.09 -13.99
CA VAL A 491 -11.72 4.16 -15.05
C VAL A 491 -10.75 4.10 -16.24
N GLY A 492 -10.79 2.98 -16.96
CA GLY A 492 -9.92 2.74 -18.11
C GLY A 492 -8.44 2.73 -17.73
N LEU A 493 -7.63 3.50 -18.45
CA LEU A 493 -6.18 3.60 -18.23
C LEU A 493 -5.81 4.21 -16.87
N THR A 494 -6.73 4.93 -16.22
CA THR A 494 -6.47 5.64 -14.95
C THR A 494 -6.00 4.70 -13.82
N CYS A 495 -6.51 3.47 -13.79
CA CYS A 495 -6.11 2.43 -12.83
C CYS A 495 -5.65 1.15 -13.54
N SER A 496 -5.07 1.23 -14.75
CA SER A 496 -4.61 0.03 -15.48
C SER A 496 -3.21 -0.45 -15.09
N PHE A 497 -2.53 0.24 -14.19
CA PHE A 497 -1.23 -0.20 -13.67
C PHE A 497 -1.37 -1.49 -12.84
N PRO A 498 -0.37 -2.40 -12.87
CA PRO A 498 -0.32 -3.56 -11.99
C PRO A 498 -0.53 -3.19 -10.51
N GLY A 499 -1.23 -4.07 -9.78
CA GLY A 499 -1.56 -3.89 -8.36
C GLY A 499 -2.69 -2.90 -8.07
N LEU A 500 -3.00 -1.96 -8.97
CA LEU A 500 -4.11 -1.02 -8.78
C LEU A 500 -5.46 -1.67 -9.09
N ILE A 501 -6.46 -1.31 -8.29
CA ILE A 501 -7.87 -1.64 -8.48
C ILE A 501 -8.73 -0.37 -8.38
N ASN A 502 -9.95 -0.44 -8.90
CA ASN A 502 -10.92 0.65 -8.93
C ASN A 502 -12.28 0.27 -8.33
N ASN A 503 -12.28 -0.73 -7.44
CA ASN A 503 -13.45 -1.18 -6.69
C ASN A 503 -13.06 -1.53 -5.25
N TYR A 504 -14.05 -1.50 -4.37
CA TYR A 504 -13.94 -1.84 -2.94
C TYR A 504 -15.32 -2.27 -2.43
N TYR A 505 -15.37 -2.96 -1.29
CA TYR A 505 -16.66 -3.27 -0.67
C TYR A 505 -17.36 -1.99 -0.17
N PRO A 506 -18.69 -1.85 -0.29
CA PRO A 506 -19.35 -0.56 -0.17
C PRO A 506 -19.43 0.02 1.25
N TYR A 507 -19.27 -0.77 2.32
CA TYR A 507 -19.51 -0.29 3.68
C TYR A 507 -18.21 0.14 4.38
N ILE A 508 -17.80 1.40 4.19
CA ILE A 508 -16.53 1.96 4.71
C ILE A 508 -16.60 2.15 6.23
N ILE A 509 -15.97 1.26 7.00
CA ILE A 509 -16.12 1.19 8.46
C ILE A 509 -15.07 1.96 9.26
N SER A 510 -13.85 2.14 8.74
CA SER A 510 -12.81 2.95 9.40
C SER A 510 -11.73 3.41 8.43
N PHE A 511 -10.96 4.43 8.81
CA PHE A 511 -9.72 4.84 8.15
C PHE A 511 -8.50 4.59 9.05
N ALA A 512 -7.30 4.57 8.46
CA ALA A 512 -6.02 4.46 9.15
C ALA A 512 -4.89 5.10 8.35
N GLU A 513 -3.78 5.39 9.03
CA GLU A 513 -2.50 5.75 8.41
C GLU A 513 -1.42 4.74 8.82
N ASP A 514 -0.37 4.60 7.99
CA ASP A 514 0.83 3.84 8.36
C ASP A 514 1.93 4.73 8.97
N GLU A 515 3.13 4.19 9.17
CA GLU A 515 4.24 4.93 9.76
C GLU A 515 4.72 6.08 8.85
N ALA A 516 4.68 5.91 7.52
CA ALA A 516 5.03 6.94 6.56
C ALA A 516 3.94 8.03 6.40
N GLY A 517 2.71 7.71 6.78
CA GLY A 517 1.53 8.59 6.67
C GLY A 517 0.73 8.36 5.40
N GLU A 518 0.93 7.23 4.71
CA GLU A 518 0.03 6.80 3.65
C GLU A 518 -1.33 6.44 4.23
N LEU A 519 -2.40 6.69 3.46
CA LEU A 519 -3.77 6.58 3.92
C LEU A 519 -4.42 5.29 3.45
N TYR A 520 -5.10 4.63 4.39
CA TYR A 520 -5.80 3.38 4.21
C TYR A 520 -7.25 3.51 4.69
N PHE A 521 -8.15 2.72 4.12
CA PHE A 521 -9.47 2.51 4.70
C PHE A 521 -9.84 1.03 4.77
N MET A 522 -10.76 0.73 5.68
CA MET A 522 -11.36 -0.56 5.92
C MET A 522 -12.80 -0.52 5.42
N SER A 523 -13.22 -1.50 4.63
CA SER A 523 -14.64 -1.68 4.29
C SER A 523 -15.07 -3.13 4.25
N THR A 524 -16.38 -3.34 4.37
CA THR A 524 -17.01 -4.67 4.45
C THR A 524 -18.08 -4.89 3.40
N GLU A 525 -18.30 -6.14 3.02
CA GLU A 525 -19.30 -6.55 2.01
C GLU A 525 -20.75 -6.30 2.46
N ILE A 526 -21.00 -6.31 3.79
CA ILE A 526 -22.31 -6.08 4.41
C ILE A 526 -22.22 -5.07 5.56
N PRO A 527 -23.31 -4.32 5.87
CA PRO A 527 -23.31 -3.31 6.92
C PRO A 527 -23.62 -3.98 8.28
N SER A 528 -22.70 -4.80 8.77
CA SER A 528 -22.90 -5.60 9.99
C SER A 528 -21.62 -5.71 10.82
N ALA A 529 -21.77 -5.58 12.14
CA ALA A 529 -20.74 -5.91 13.13
C ALA A 529 -20.21 -7.36 13.00
N GLU A 530 -21.02 -8.25 12.42
CA GLU A 530 -20.70 -9.66 12.19
C GLU A 530 -20.19 -9.93 10.76
N SER A 531 -19.76 -8.91 10.01
CA SER A 531 -19.30 -9.12 8.62
C SER A 531 -18.12 -10.10 8.54
N PRO A 532 -18.24 -11.19 7.76
CA PRO A 532 -17.17 -12.17 7.59
C PRO A 532 -16.11 -11.76 6.54
N THR A 533 -16.36 -10.66 5.83
CA THR A 533 -15.66 -10.24 4.60
C THR A 533 -15.35 -8.75 4.65
N GLY A 534 -14.28 -8.42 5.37
CA GLY A 534 -13.65 -7.10 5.40
C GLY A 534 -12.28 -7.07 4.72
N VAL A 535 -11.94 -5.91 4.16
CA VAL A 535 -10.69 -5.66 3.41
C VAL A 535 -10.11 -4.30 3.82
N VAL A 536 -8.77 -4.20 3.81
CA VAL A 536 -8.01 -2.95 3.91
C VAL A 536 -7.50 -2.56 2.54
N TYR A 537 -7.76 -1.32 2.15
CA TYR A 537 -7.34 -0.70 0.90
C TYR A 537 -6.40 0.48 1.17
N LYS A 538 -5.29 0.60 0.44
CA LYS A 538 -4.47 1.82 0.37
C LYS A 538 -5.07 2.78 -0.65
N ILE A 539 -5.08 4.08 -0.37
CA ILE A 539 -5.51 5.12 -1.32
C ILE A 539 -4.30 5.60 -2.13
N VAL A 540 -4.44 5.67 -3.46
CA VAL A 540 -3.38 6.01 -4.41
C VAL A 540 -3.88 7.09 -5.39
N ASP A 541 -3.05 8.11 -5.65
CA ASP A 541 -3.24 9.06 -6.75
C ASP A 541 -2.45 8.57 -7.99
N PRO A 542 -3.11 8.01 -9.01
CA PRO A 542 -2.42 7.48 -10.19
C PRO A 542 -1.77 8.57 -11.04
N SER A 543 -2.09 9.84 -10.84
CA SER A 543 -1.51 10.94 -11.61
C SER A 543 -0.11 11.37 -11.13
N ARG A 544 0.34 10.87 -9.97
CA ARG A 544 1.75 10.87 -9.55
C ARG A 544 1.97 9.98 -8.33
N ARG A 545 2.75 8.90 -8.50
CA ARG A 545 3.31 8.12 -7.38
C ARG A 545 4.77 8.50 -7.10
N ALA A 546 5.19 8.34 -5.84
CA ALA A 546 6.58 8.16 -5.49
C ALA A 546 6.90 6.66 -5.39
N PRO A 547 8.17 6.24 -5.57
CA PRO A 547 8.61 4.86 -5.42
C PRO A 547 8.31 4.28 -4.03
N PRO A 548 7.52 3.20 -3.93
CA PRO A 548 7.25 2.54 -2.66
C PRO A 548 8.54 2.14 -1.95
N GLY A 549 8.59 2.37 -0.63
CA GLY A 549 9.76 2.05 0.19
C GLY A 549 10.97 2.99 0.04
N LYS A 550 10.90 4.05 -0.78
CA LYS A 550 11.96 5.09 -0.85
C LYS A 550 11.62 6.41 -0.14
N CYS A 551 10.40 6.52 0.37
CA CYS A 551 9.98 7.65 1.19
C CYS A 551 10.88 7.87 2.42
N HIS A 552 11.51 9.03 2.52
CA HIS A 552 12.21 9.46 3.73
C HIS A 552 11.26 10.22 4.67
N TYR A 553 10.47 9.48 5.43
CA TYR A 553 9.66 10.05 6.53
C TYR A 553 10.50 10.31 7.79
N GLU A 554 10.18 11.37 8.53
CA GLU A 554 10.58 11.49 9.93
C GLU A 554 9.56 10.71 10.78
N PRO A 555 9.93 9.65 11.53
CA PRO A 555 9.00 9.00 12.45
C PRO A 555 8.46 10.01 13.46
N LEU A 556 7.13 10.14 13.54
CA LEU A 556 6.52 11.07 14.49
C LEU A 556 6.77 10.58 15.92
N SER A 557 7.75 11.15 16.62
CA SER A 557 8.02 10.79 18.01
C SER A 557 6.80 11.10 18.90
N VAL A 558 5.92 10.13 19.11
CA VAL A 558 4.80 10.25 20.05
C VAL A 558 5.40 10.55 21.41
N ARG A 559 5.03 11.70 21.99
CA ARG A 559 5.60 12.19 23.26
C ARG A 559 4.94 11.51 24.46
N VAL A 560 4.99 10.18 24.48
CA VAL A 560 4.68 9.39 25.67
C VAL A 560 5.64 9.82 26.78
N ARG A 561 5.12 10.09 27.99
CA ARG A 561 5.94 10.57 29.12
C ARG A 561 6.42 9.41 30.00
N SER A 562 5.78 8.25 29.90
CA SER A 562 6.18 7.00 30.56
C SER A 562 7.42 6.36 29.92
N SER A 563 7.95 5.32 30.58
CA SER A 563 9.06 4.52 30.04
C SER A 563 8.64 3.72 28.81
N LEU A 564 9.34 3.92 27.69
CA LEU A 564 9.04 3.28 26.41
C LEU A 564 9.47 1.79 26.43
N ILE A 565 8.49 0.89 26.50
CA ILE A 565 8.73 -0.56 26.54
C ILE A 565 9.22 -1.04 25.17
N GLN A 566 10.48 -1.44 25.09
CA GLN A 566 11.12 -1.97 23.89
C GLN A 566 10.63 -3.40 23.59
N PHE A 567 9.49 -3.51 22.88
CA PHE A 567 9.00 -4.79 22.39
C PHE A 567 10.00 -5.42 21.41
N LYS A 568 10.45 -6.64 21.74
CA LYS A 568 11.21 -7.49 20.82
C LYS A 568 10.36 -8.70 20.49
N PRO A 569 9.95 -8.92 19.22
CA PRO A 569 9.24 -10.14 18.85
C PRO A 569 10.12 -11.36 19.13
N LYS A 570 9.55 -12.38 19.78
CA LYS A 570 10.24 -13.66 20.05
C LYS A 570 10.27 -14.57 18.82
N GLU A 571 9.34 -14.38 17.89
CA GLU A 571 9.32 -15.08 16.61
C GLU A 571 10.15 -14.30 15.57
N THR A 572 11.25 -14.90 15.14
CA THR A 572 12.00 -14.49 13.96
C THR A 572 11.52 -15.30 12.75
N LEU A 573 11.28 -14.62 11.63
CA LEU A 573 10.87 -15.24 10.37
C LEU A 573 11.82 -16.39 9.97
N ILE A 574 11.28 -17.60 9.82
CA ILE A 574 12.01 -18.73 9.26
C ILE A 574 12.04 -18.55 7.73
N GLY A 575 13.16 -18.06 7.21
CA GLY A 575 13.42 -17.97 5.76
C GLY A 575 13.76 -16.58 5.23
N VAL A 576 13.43 -15.50 5.95
CA VAL A 576 13.75 -14.12 5.51
C VAL A 576 15.15 -13.72 5.96
N HIS A 577 16.06 -13.56 5.01
CA HIS A 577 17.44 -13.14 5.26
C HIS A 577 17.53 -11.62 5.47
N VAL A 578 17.21 -11.17 6.69
CA VAL A 578 17.54 -9.81 7.14
C VAL A 578 19.06 -9.60 7.01
N PRO A 579 19.56 -8.52 6.37
CA PRO A 579 20.99 -8.23 6.26
C PRO A 579 21.65 -7.96 7.63
N THR A 580 22.00 -9.03 8.33
CA THR A 580 22.75 -8.95 9.58
C THR A 580 24.15 -8.42 9.31
N LYS A 581 24.62 -7.52 10.20
CA LYS A 581 25.90 -6.83 10.08
C LYS A 581 27.04 -7.82 9.83
N HIS A 582 27.93 -7.50 8.89
CA HIS A 582 29.04 -8.34 8.43
C HIS A 582 29.65 -9.22 9.53
N PRO A 583 29.81 -10.54 9.30
CA PRO A 583 30.54 -11.41 10.21
C PRO A 583 31.93 -10.84 10.47
N ARG A 584 32.30 -10.67 11.75
CA ARG A 584 33.69 -10.37 12.11
C ARG A 584 34.53 -11.59 11.80
N LEU A 585 35.47 -11.45 10.85
CA LEU A 585 36.56 -12.40 10.63
C LEU A 585 37.46 -12.46 11.88
N SER A 586 37.17 -13.40 12.77
CA SER A 586 38.08 -13.78 13.86
C SER A 586 39.06 -14.85 13.36
N ASN A 587 40.15 -14.41 12.74
CA ASN A 587 41.27 -15.29 12.44
C ASN A 587 41.96 -15.69 13.77
N THR A 588 41.84 -16.95 14.20
CA THR A 588 42.89 -17.71 14.90
C THR A 588 42.46 -19.15 15.18
N GLU A 589 42.86 -20.09 14.33
CA GLU A 589 43.38 -21.42 14.70
C GLU A 589 43.96 -22.10 13.45
N GLU A 590 45.08 -22.84 13.61
CA GLU A 590 45.75 -23.56 12.52
C GLU A 590 45.39 -25.06 12.50
N PRO A 591 45.54 -25.76 11.36
CA PRO A 591 44.80 -26.99 11.09
C PRO A 591 45.51 -28.31 11.48
N PRO A 592 44.73 -29.38 11.74
CA PRO A 592 45.22 -30.76 11.68
C PRO A 592 44.58 -31.58 10.53
N ASP A 593 45.32 -31.67 9.42
CA ASP A 593 45.40 -32.82 8.49
C ASP A 593 44.14 -33.29 7.70
N ALA A 594 44.35 -34.24 6.78
CA ALA A 594 43.47 -34.52 5.64
C ALA A 594 42.58 -35.77 5.76
N GLY A 595 41.41 -35.72 5.11
CA GLY A 595 40.55 -36.88 4.85
C GLY A 595 39.56 -36.57 3.71
N SER A 596 39.54 -37.39 2.65
CA SER A 596 38.78 -37.11 1.43
C SER A 596 37.67 -38.13 1.13
N LYS A 597 36.59 -37.62 0.52
CA LYS A 597 35.62 -38.21 -0.44
C LYS A 597 34.32 -37.42 -0.31
N ASP A 598 34.02 -36.51 -1.25
CA ASP A 598 33.51 -36.81 -2.59
C ASP A 598 32.10 -37.41 -2.56
N ARG A 599 31.12 -36.50 -2.58
CA ARG A 599 29.68 -36.76 -2.52
C ARG A 599 29.01 -36.65 -3.89
N LEU A 600 29.80 -36.44 -4.95
CA LEU A 600 29.30 -36.28 -6.32
C LEU A 600 29.09 -37.64 -7.00
N GLN A 601 29.93 -38.63 -6.67
CA GLN A 601 29.84 -39.97 -7.22
C GLN A 601 28.56 -40.73 -6.79
N GLU A 602 28.14 -40.63 -5.52
CA GLU A 602 26.92 -41.31 -5.02
C GLU A 602 25.64 -40.85 -5.74
N LEU A 603 25.57 -39.59 -6.16
CA LEU A 603 24.45 -39.06 -6.92
C LEU A 603 24.40 -39.59 -8.36
N LEU A 604 25.57 -39.77 -9.00
CA LEU A 604 25.67 -40.21 -10.39
C LEU A 604 25.28 -41.68 -10.58
N ASP A 605 25.60 -42.54 -9.60
CA ASP A 605 25.24 -43.96 -9.67
C ASP A 605 23.74 -44.20 -9.43
N SER A 606 23.07 -43.36 -8.63
CA SER A 606 21.62 -43.45 -8.37
C SER A 606 20.72 -43.18 -9.59
N LEU A 607 21.24 -42.48 -10.60
CA LEU A 607 20.50 -42.11 -11.82
C LEU A 607 20.59 -43.16 -12.94
N ARG A 608 21.18 -44.33 -12.66
CA ARG A 608 21.60 -45.30 -13.70
C ARG A 608 20.84 -46.63 -13.73
N GLU A 609 19.88 -46.83 -12.81
CA GLU A 609 19.09 -48.08 -12.69
C GLU A 609 17.60 -47.94 -13.08
N GLN A 610 17.21 -46.90 -13.84
CA GLN A 610 15.80 -46.69 -14.28
C GLN A 610 15.58 -46.65 -15.81
N ASP A 611 16.28 -47.51 -16.57
CA ASP A 611 15.76 -47.96 -17.88
C ASP A 611 16.25 -49.38 -18.21
N GLU A 612 15.32 -50.36 -18.23
CA GLU A 612 15.29 -51.48 -19.21
C GLU A 612 14.09 -52.48 -19.02
N GLN A 613 13.41 -52.79 -20.14
CA GLN A 613 12.85 -54.13 -20.52
C GLN A 613 11.58 -54.77 -19.86
N ILE A 614 10.39 -54.19 -20.08
CA ILE A 614 9.29 -54.69 -20.98
C ILE A 614 8.90 -56.22 -21.06
N THR A 615 7.68 -56.59 -20.58
CA THR A 615 6.66 -57.61 -21.10
C THR A 615 6.81 -59.16 -20.94
N PRO A 616 5.79 -60.05 -21.21
CA PRO A 616 4.29 -60.02 -21.03
C PRO A 616 3.52 -61.36 -20.65
N THR A 617 2.17 -61.26 -20.42
CA THR A 617 1.07 -62.31 -20.50
C THR A 617 0.89 -63.40 -19.39
N PRO A 618 -0.23 -64.20 -19.29
CA PRO A 618 -1.63 -64.11 -19.80
C PRO A 618 -2.79 -64.36 -18.75
N PHE A 619 -4.08 -64.38 -19.19
CA PHE A 619 -5.37 -64.71 -18.47
C PHE A 619 -5.87 -66.16 -18.77
N PRO A 620 -7.08 -66.70 -18.35
CA PRO A 620 -8.25 -66.23 -17.54
C PRO A 620 -8.52 -67.20 -16.30
N PRO A 621 -9.69 -67.88 -15.96
CA PRO A 621 -11.16 -67.76 -16.24
C PRO A 621 -12.19 -68.06 -15.08
N THR A 622 -13.51 -67.89 -15.39
CA THR A 622 -14.76 -68.59 -14.92
C THR A 622 -15.25 -68.70 -13.44
N THR A 623 -16.19 -67.80 -13.05
CA THR A 623 -17.65 -67.99 -12.72
C THR A 623 -18.23 -69.20 -11.93
N PRO A 624 -19.45 -69.15 -11.27
CA PRO A 624 -20.52 -68.12 -11.31
C PRO A 624 -21.21 -67.67 -9.97
N LYS A 625 -22.18 -66.75 -10.14
CA LYS A 625 -23.19 -66.08 -9.26
C LYS A 625 -24.29 -67.02 -8.66
N PRO A 626 -25.25 -66.60 -7.77
CA PRO A 626 -25.95 -65.27 -7.65
C PRO A 626 -26.19 -64.75 -6.17
N LEU A 627 -26.99 -63.72 -5.81
CA LEU A 627 -28.28 -63.20 -6.33
C LEU A 627 -28.74 -61.80 -5.77
N ARG A 628 -29.28 -60.90 -6.64
CA ARG A 628 -30.13 -59.67 -6.39
C ARG A 628 -29.52 -58.48 -5.57
N THR A 629 -29.92 -57.20 -5.71
CA THR A 629 -31.01 -56.53 -6.50
C THR A 629 -30.63 -55.13 -7.06
N SER A 630 -31.33 -54.67 -8.11
CA SER A 630 -31.52 -53.28 -8.65
C SER A 630 -30.49 -52.17 -8.33
N ARG A 631 -29.68 -51.64 -9.28
CA ARG A 631 -29.95 -50.89 -10.55
C ARG A 631 -30.11 -49.34 -10.40
N GLN A 632 -29.01 -48.61 -10.64
CA GLN A 632 -29.02 -47.29 -11.31
C GLN A 632 -28.39 -47.41 -12.71
N ARG A 633 -28.74 -46.51 -13.64
CA ARG A 633 -28.25 -46.52 -15.04
C ARG A 633 -26.94 -45.72 -15.19
N LYS A 634 -25.81 -46.39 -15.45
CA LYS A 634 -24.60 -45.73 -15.98
C LYS A 634 -24.73 -45.49 -17.50
N GLY A 635 -24.65 -44.23 -17.93
CA GLY A 635 -24.40 -43.88 -19.32
C GLY A 635 -22.94 -44.12 -19.71
N ARG A 636 -22.68 -44.53 -20.96
CA ARG A 636 -21.33 -44.69 -21.50
C ARG A 636 -20.68 -43.32 -21.74
N ARG A 637 -19.61 -42.97 -21.01
CA ARG A 637 -18.68 -41.92 -21.47
C ARG A 637 -17.97 -42.44 -22.74
N ARG A 638 -18.26 -41.83 -23.90
CA ARG A 638 -17.37 -41.90 -25.06
C ARG A 638 -16.10 -41.12 -24.73
N LYS A 639 -14.91 -41.61 -25.09
CA LYS A 639 -13.74 -40.71 -25.26
C LYS A 639 -14.08 -39.79 -26.43
N GLY A 640 -14.28 -38.50 -26.16
CA GLY A 640 -14.49 -37.50 -27.20
C GLY A 640 -13.20 -37.25 -27.96
N LYS A 641 -13.28 -37.14 -29.29
CA LYS A 641 -12.19 -36.55 -30.08
C LYS A 641 -12.34 -35.03 -29.91
N HIS A 642 -11.31 -34.35 -29.41
CA HIS A 642 -11.36 -32.90 -29.25
C HIS A 642 -11.58 -32.21 -30.62
N LYS A 643 -12.38 -31.14 -30.64
CA LYS A 643 -12.57 -30.32 -31.84
C LYS A 643 -11.33 -29.45 -32.06
N LYS A 644 -10.98 -29.15 -33.31
CA LYS A 644 -10.02 -28.08 -33.64
C LYS A 644 -10.56 -26.76 -33.03
N GLY A 645 -9.70 -25.98 -32.39
CA GLY A 645 -10.09 -24.72 -31.73
C GLY A 645 -10.76 -24.88 -30.36
N ALA A 646 -10.80 -26.09 -29.79
CA ALA A 646 -11.18 -26.27 -28.39
C ALA A 646 -10.06 -25.77 -27.47
N VAL A 647 -10.42 -25.09 -26.38
CA VAL A 647 -9.49 -24.59 -25.34
C VAL A 647 -9.57 -25.41 -24.05
N ARG A 648 -8.52 -25.33 -23.23
CA ARG A 648 -8.49 -25.77 -21.83
C ARG A 648 -7.62 -24.83 -20.99
N LEU A 649 -7.81 -24.84 -19.68
CA LEU A 649 -6.96 -24.16 -18.71
C LEU A 649 -6.11 -25.17 -17.93
N VAL A 650 -4.86 -24.80 -17.64
CA VAL A 650 -3.86 -25.63 -16.92
C VAL A 650 -3.07 -24.73 -15.97
N GLY A 651 -2.55 -25.26 -14.86
CA GLY A 651 -1.53 -24.57 -14.04
C GLY A 651 -2.03 -23.82 -12.80
N ASP A 652 -3.33 -23.86 -12.48
CA ASP A 652 -3.82 -23.44 -11.17
C ASP A 652 -3.53 -24.54 -10.12
N GLU A 653 -2.68 -24.26 -9.13
CA GLU A 653 -2.27 -25.23 -8.10
C GLU A 653 -3.43 -25.74 -7.23
N GLU A 654 -4.47 -24.90 -7.05
CA GLU A 654 -5.69 -25.25 -6.33
C GLU A 654 -6.66 -26.11 -7.17
N GLY A 655 -6.36 -26.35 -8.45
CA GLY A 655 -7.17 -27.19 -9.34
C GLY A 655 -8.52 -26.59 -9.75
N ARG A 656 -8.66 -25.26 -9.66
CA ARG A 656 -9.84 -24.50 -10.10
C ARG A 656 -10.00 -24.58 -11.62
N ARG A 657 -11.17 -24.21 -12.13
CA ARG A 657 -11.56 -24.37 -13.55
C ARG A 657 -11.89 -23.07 -14.26
N ASP A 658 -11.90 -21.98 -13.51
CA ASP A 658 -12.14 -20.61 -13.95
C ASP A 658 -10.85 -19.90 -14.37
N ARG A 659 -9.67 -20.48 -14.08
CA ARG A 659 -8.37 -19.86 -14.34
C ARG A 659 -7.28 -20.84 -14.75
N GLY A 660 -6.22 -20.33 -15.36
CA GLY A 660 -5.06 -21.09 -15.80
C GLY A 660 -4.46 -20.54 -17.11
N ARG A 661 -3.30 -21.09 -17.48
CA ARG A 661 -2.68 -20.93 -18.80
C ARG A 661 -3.62 -21.50 -19.86
N VAL A 662 -3.81 -20.77 -20.95
CA VAL A 662 -4.66 -21.20 -22.05
C VAL A 662 -3.88 -22.14 -22.95
N GLU A 663 -4.48 -23.29 -23.24
CA GLU A 663 -4.00 -24.20 -24.26
C GLU A 663 -5.10 -24.46 -25.29
N VAL A 664 -4.75 -24.44 -26.57
CA VAL A 664 -5.65 -24.63 -27.72
C VAL A 664 -5.33 -25.94 -28.45
N TYR A 665 -6.38 -26.66 -28.87
CA TYR A 665 -6.25 -27.94 -29.56
C TYR A 665 -6.25 -27.76 -31.08
N VAL A 666 -5.13 -28.05 -31.73
CA VAL A 666 -4.92 -27.84 -33.17
C VAL A 666 -4.23 -29.05 -33.79
N ASN A 667 -4.71 -29.47 -34.96
CA ASN A 667 -4.18 -30.57 -35.80
C ASN A 667 -4.04 -31.97 -35.15
N GLY A 668 -4.37 -32.13 -33.86
CA GLY A 668 -4.23 -33.39 -33.10
C GLY A 668 -3.51 -33.24 -31.77
N GLU A 669 -2.88 -32.09 -31.53
CA GLU A 669 -2.06 -31.79 -30.37
C GLU A 669 -2.66 -30.61 -29.57
N TRP A 670 -2.23 -30.46 -28.32
CA TRP A 670 -2.44 -29.23 -27.54
C TRP A 670 -1.19 -28.37 -27.63
N GLY A 671 -1.36 -27.05 -27.58
CA GLY A 671 -0.25 -26.11 -27.44
C GLY A 671 -0.73 -24.79 -26.85
N THR A 672 0.23 -23.96 -26.48
CA THR A 672 0.00 -22.67 -25.80
C THR A 672 -0.18 -21.54 -26.80
N ILE A 673 -0.44 -20.34 -26.29
CA ILE A 673 -0.66 -19.11 -27.05
C ILE A 673 0.28 -18.06 -26.44
N CYS A 674 0.98 -17.29 -27.28
CA CYS A 674 1.78 -16.18 -26.78
C CYS A 674 0.90 -15.05 -26.25
N ASP A 675 1.40 -14.32 -25.24
CA ASP A 675 0.73 -13.17 -24.66
C ASP A 675 0.89 -11.87 -25.48
N ASP A 676 1.61 -11.89 -26.59
CA ASP A 676 1.71 -10.75 -27.50
C ASP A 676 0.33 -10.38 -28.07
N LEU A 677 0.01 -9.08 -27.93
CA LEU A 677 -1.33 -8.48 -28.16
C LEU A 677 -2.50 -9.07 -27.33
N TRP A 678 -2.25 -10.07 -26.48
CA TRP A 678 -3.25 -10.73 -25.64
C TRP A 678 -3.90 -9.76 -24.65
N ASN A 679 -5.22 -9.65 -24.70
CA ASN A 679 -6.01 -8.72 -23.91
C ASN A 679 -7.39 -9.30 -23.54
N THR A 680 -8.21 -8.51 -22.83
CA THR A 680 -9.51 -8.94 -22.30
C THR A 680 -10.47 -9.44 -23.39
N LYS A 681 -10.39 -8.95 -24.63
CA LYS A 681 -11.22 -9.46 -25.75
C LYS A 681 -10.88 -10.92 -26.08
N ASN A 682 -9.60 -11.29 -26.06
CA ASN A 682 -9.15 -12.68 -26.22
C ASN A 682 -9.66 -13.54 -25.07
N ALA A 683 -9.53 -13.04 -23.83
CA ALA A 683 -10.00 -13.74 -22.65
C ALA A 683 -11.53 -13.96 -22.68
N ILE A 684 -12.31 -13.00 -23.19
CA ILE A 684 -13.77 -13.16 -23.40
C ILE A 684 -14.06 -14.34 -24.33
N VAL A 685 -13.31 -14.51 -25.43
CA VAL A 685 -13.44 -15.68 -26.31
C VAL A 685 -13.16 -16.97 -25.53
N VAL A 686 -12.03 -17.08 -24.85
CA VAL A 686 -11.65 -18.29 -24.07
C VAL A 686 -12.67 -18.63 -23.00
N CYS A 687 -13.04 -17.66 -22.17
CA CYS A 687 -14.00 -17.87 -21.08
C CYS A 687 -15.37 -18.30 -21.61
N ARG A 688 -15.85 -17.67 -22.69
CA ARG A 688 -17.10 -18.05 -23.35
C ARG A 688 -17.04 -19.45 -23.98
N GLN A 689 -15.91 -19.83 -24.58
CA GLN A 689 -15.70 -21.20 -25.08
C GLN A 689 -15.73 -22.27 -23.97
N LEU A 690 -15.25 -21.91 -22.77
CA LEU A 690 -15.27 -22.78 -21.59
C LEU A 690 -16.64 -22.82 -20.89
N GLY A 691 -17.58 -21.94 -21.29
CA GLY A 691 -18.94 -21.86 -20.75
C GLY A 691 -19.11 -20.85 -19.61
N PHE A 692 -18.13 -19.97 -19.38
CA PHE A 692 -18.26 -18.83 -18.47
C PHE A 692 -18.92 -17.64 -19.18
N HIS A 693 -19.59 -16.78 -18.41
CA HIS A 693 -20.28 -15.60 -18.95
C HIS A 693 -19.35 -14.40 -19.18
N HIS A 694 -18.25 -14.32 -18.41
CA HIS A 694 -17.33 -13.18 -18.40
C HIS A 694 -15.87 -13.65 -18.34
N ALA A 695 -14.97 -12.82 -18.86
CA ALA A 695 -13.56 -12.85 -18.50
C ALA A 695 -13.29 -11.79 -17.42
N LEU A 696 -12.58 -12.18 -16.38
CA LEU A 696 -12.17 -11.33 -15.26
C LEU A 696 -10.72 -10.84 -15.43
N LYS A 697 -9.87 -11.62 -16.12
CA LYS A 697 -8.48 -11.26 -16.44
C LYS A 697 -8.02 -11.93 -17.73
N ALA A 698 -7.25 -11.20 -18.55
CA ALA A 698 -6.31 -11.78 -19.48
C ALA A 698 -4.95 -11.82 -18.77
N ALA A 699 -4.43 -13.02 -18.49
CA ALA A 699 -3.15 -13.20 -17.81
C ALA A 699 -2.01 -13.33 -18.82
N LYS A 700 -0.83 -12.89 -18.41
CA LYS A 700 0.39 -12.80 -19.22
C LYS A 700 1.57 -13.47 -18.50
N HIS A 701 2.71 -13.49 -19.15
CA HIS A 701 4.04 -13.77 -18.61
C HIS A 701 4.10 -15.09 -17.82
N ALA A 702 3.44 -16.12 -18.35
CA ALA A 702 3.32 -17.45 -17.74
C ALA A 702 2.84 -17.43 -16.27
N GLU A 703 1.91 -16.52 -15.91
CA GLU A 703 1.31 -16.38 -14.57
C GLU A 703 0.79 -17.69 -13.96
N PHE A 704 0.37 -18.63 -14.80
CA PHE A 704 -0.09 -19.97 -14.41
C PHE A 704 0.93 -21.07 -14.76
N GLY A 705 2.21 -20.73 -14.69
CA GLY A 705 3.35 -21.56 -15.06
C GLY A 705 3.54 -21.71 -16.58
N GLU A 706 4.77 -22.02 -16.98
CA GLU A 706 5.15 -22.26 -18.38
C GLU A 706 4.61 -23.60 -18.92
N GLY A 707 4.39 -23.66 -20.23
CA GLY A 707 3.95 -24.83 -20.99
C GLY A 707 5.08 -25.59 -21.70
N THR A 708 6.32 -25.53 -21.18
CA THR A 708 7.57 -26.01 -21.81
C THR A 708 7.57 -27.42 -22.44
N SER A 709 6.62 -28.29 -22.09
CA SER A 709 6.43 -29.61 -22.71
C SER A 709 5.59 -29.60 -24.00
N LEU A 710 5.11 -28.43 -24.44
CA LEU A 710 4.20 -28.24 -25.57
C LEU A 710 4.88 -27.44 -26.69
N LYS A 711 4.09 -26.85 -27.58
CA LYS A 711 4.50 -25.86 -28.58
C LYS A 711 3.63 -24.63 -28.40
N ILE A 712 4.18 -23.44 -28.65
CA ILE A 712 3.36 -22.25 -28.89
C ILE A 712 2.71 -22.42 -30.27
N ILE A 713 1.40 -22.25 -30.34
CA ILE A 713 0.59 -22.55 -31.55
C ILE A 713 -0.06 -21.29 -32.12
N LEU A 714 -0.26 -20.24 -31.33
CA LEU A 714 -0.81 -18.96 -31.77
C LEU A 714 -0.02 -17.79 -31.18
N ASP A 715 0.00 -16.69 -31.92
CA ASP A 715 0.74 -15.46 -31.65
C ASP A 715 0.04 -14.27 -32.35
N ASP A 716 0.35 -13.02 -31.98
CA ASP A 716 -0.33 -11.78 -32.42
C ASP A 716 -1.87 -11.82 -32.25
N VAL A 717 -2.37 -12.57 -31.27
CA VAL A 717 -3.81 -12.93 -31.24
C VAL A 717 -4.65 -11.70 -30.92
N GLN A 718 -5.54 -11.34 -31.83
CA GLN A 718 -6.40 -10.15 -31.76
C GLN A 718 -7.85 -10.57 -32.05
N CYS A 719 -8.64 -10.65 -30.98
CA CYS A 719 -10.08 -10.92 -31.04
C CYS A 719 -10.88 -9.64 -30.82
N GLU A 720 -12.08 -9.54 -31.40
CA GLU A 720 -13.11 -8.56 -31.05
C GLU A 720 -13.95 -8.99 -29.83
N GLY A 721 -13.87 -10.26 -29.41
CA GLY A 721 -14.58 -10.82 -28.26
C GLY A 721 -15.88 -11.56 -28.62
N THR A 722 -16.13 -11.79 -29.91
CA THR A 722 -17.37 -12.39 -30.43
C THR A 722 -17.13 -13.70 -31.21
N GLU A 723 -15.88 -14.02 -31.49
CA GLU A 723 -15.38 -15.18 -32.21
C GLU A 723 -15.70 -16.51 -31.52
N GLU A 724 -16.14 -17.54 -32.26
CA GLU A 724 -16.46 -18.85 -31.67
C GLU A 724 -15.21 -19.58 -31.12
N THR A 725 -14.03 -19.32 -31.68
CA THR A 725 -12.75 -19.85 -31.21
C THR A 725 -11.61 -18.84 -31.40
N LEU A 726 -10.51 -19.03 -30.66
CA LEU A 726 -9.25 -18.29 -30.87
C LEU A 726 -8.67 -18.45 -32.29
N LEU A 727 -9.11 -19.44 -33.07
CA LEU A 727 -8.68 -19.66 -34.46
C LEU A 727 -9.51 -18.88 -35.49
N ASP A 728 -10.55 -18.17 -35.03
CA ASP A 728 -11.37 -17.28 -35.85
C ASP A 728 -11.01 -15.79 -35.61
N CYS A 729 -10.17 -15.52 -34.60
CA CYS A 729 -9.53 -14.22 -34.35
C CYS A 729 -8.37 -13.97 -35.34
N GLN A 730 -7.94 -12.72 -35.49
CA GLN A 730 -6.69 -12.41 -36.19
C GLN A 730 -5.49 -12.95 -35.37
N HIS A 731 -4.48 -13.49 -36.05
CA HIS A 731 -3.27 -14.07 -35.43
C HIS A 731 -2.14 -14.19 -36.48
N ALA A 732 -0.87 -14.24 -36.07
CA ALA A 732 0.30 -14.36 -36.97
C ALA A 732 0.24 -15.61 -37.87
N GLY A 733 -0.20 -16.74 -37.30
CA GLY A 733 -0.38 -18.01 -38.01
C GLY A 733 -0.23 -19.21 -37.09
N ILE A 734 -0.80 -20.35 -37.49
CA ILE A 734 -0.72 -21.59 -36.69
C ILE A 734 0.73 -22.09 -36.67
N GLY A 735 1.38 -22.00 -35.51
CA GLY A 735 2.79 -22.34 -35.32
C GLY A 735 3.77 -21.32 -35.92
N VAL A 736 3.33 -20.08 -36.15
CA VAL A 736 4.18 -18.94 -36.47
C VAL A 736 4.23 -18.07 -35.21
N HIS A 737 5.39 -18.00 -34.56
CA HIS A 737 5.62 -17.16 -33.39
C HIS A 737 7.09 -16.74 -33.30
N ASN A 738 7.39 -15.67 -32.55
CA ASN A 738 8.73 -15.30 -32.09
C ASN A 738 8.95 -15.62 -30.58
N CYS A 739 7.87 -15.77 -29.83
CA CYS A 739 7.86 -15.94 -28.37
C CYS A 739 8.49 -17.26 -27.85
N ALA A 740 8.78 -17.28 -26.55
CA ALA A 740 9.15 -18.44 -25.73
C ALA A 740 8.11 -18.69 -24.62
N HIS A 741 8.25 -19.80 -23.88
CA HIS A 741 7.20 -20.24 -22.95
C HIS A 741 7.00 -19.37 -21.69
N TYR A 742 7.91 -18.43 -21.39
CA TYR A 742 7.66 -17.41 -20.37
C TYR A 742 6.63 -16.36 -20.82
N GLU A 743 6.32 -16.26 -22.12
CA GLU A 743 5.22 -15.45 -22.69
C GLU A 743 3.91 -16.25 -22.84
N ASP A 744 3.78 -17.43 -22.20
CA ASP A 744 2.55 -18.24 -22.31
C ASP A 744 1.33 -17.54 -21.66
N ALA A 745 0.30 -17.28 -22.47
CA ALA A 745 -0.91 -16.57 -22.09
C ALA A 745 -1.87 -17.37 -21.18
N GLY A 746 -2.59 -16.66 -20.31
CA GLY A 746 -3.60 -17.23 -19.40
C GLY A 746 -4.91 -16.43 -19.35
N VAL A 747 -5.87 -16.90 -18.57
CA VAL A 747 -7.11 -16.17 -18.25
C VAL A 747 -7.62 -16.43 -16.82
N ILE A 748 -8.50 -15.54 -16.35
CA ILE A 748 -9.45 -15.80 -15.26
C ILE A 748 -10.86 -15.48 -15.78
N CYS A 749 -11.85 -16.31 -15.43
CA CYS A 749 -13.22 -16.29 -15.95
C CYS A 749 -14.27 -16.23 -14.82
N GLY A 750 -15.52 -15.85 -15.14
CA GLY A 750 -16.60 -15.73 -14.16
C GLY A 750 -18.00 -15.99 -14.76
N ASN A 751 -18.95 -16.42 -13.91
CA ASN A 751 -20.35 -16.66 -14.30
C ASN A 751 -21.30 -15.50 -13.97
N SER A 752 -20.81 -14.51 -13.24
CA SER A 752 -21.49 -13.27 -12.91
C SER A 752 -20.54 -12.12 -13.18
N VAL A 753 -21.07 -10.99 -13.67
CA VAL A 753 -20.46 -9.70 -13.34
C VAL A 753 -20.60 -9.57 -11.83
N SER A 754 -19.54 -9.20 -11.12
CA SER A 754 -19.60 -8.98 -9.68
C SER A 754 -20.35 -7.67 -9.37
N GLY A 755 -21.68 -7.74 -9.35
CA GLY A 755 -22.57 -6.65 -8.92
C GLY A 755 -24.03 -6.79 -9.40
N LEU A 756 -24.91 -6.05 -8.70
CA LEU A 756 -26.29 -5.66 -9.07
C LEU A 756 -27.41 -6.72 -9.02
N GLU A 757 -28.02 -6.87 -7.84
CA GLU A 757 -29.47 -6.64 -7.61
C GLU A 757 -29.66 -5.80 -6.34
#